data_AF-A0A2Z6QE84-F1
#
_entry.id   AF-A0A2Z6QE84-F1
#
_cell.length_a   1.000
_cell.length_b   1.000
_cell.length_c   1.000
_cell.angle_alpha   90.00
_cell.angle_beta   90.00
_cell.angle_gamma   90.00
#
_symmetry.space_group_name_H-M   'P 1'
#
loop_
_entity.id
_entity.type
_entity.pdbx_description
1 polymer ?
#
loop_
_entity_poly.entity_id
_entity_poly.type
_entity_poly.pdbx_seq_one_letter_code
_entity_poly.pdbx_strand_id
1 'polypeptide(L)'
;MSTESTCNFNSTDCKGIIRPITNNTKIPITQKEFILVGMKLCQTHYNKFIVNETHSLKYNEICSHLKHDEYQSQSKNPDKKSKNFNLRKVPKRLISILNLDETAKICSLCRKKTDSDPDYNMLEEYNAPISRKKNDSDNILKVGNHTYSFRKDVLYTGEELKQFESDYQEIITQLTIIDEISLSGKIKKMSNILYKNQRILGQKTIYDPDEFKNMLEIEDADLIGFFDELYQGTNPNTKSDKTNNNNKKKLKKVIINILKFGNNIYLMIHMKINGIFTIHDYDERIQNQQELRSMKNSKLVDFILHSLHNTKDYIESANILFATFEKIEQEDYLNNFVISTICDWPGQINLRRAITLRLNEKDNSGIPSQILSLIPMIKPFHVSLNSRETLFQIYHFFFKMIYHNLFGENKILVQKPKPRLIDLILNLTFYGWKNICNLIINRFKNIKDIEYLILIDLLDNSLPLILEIYAKLFRCGFYKGYLEGIVRIWVLFQRLQRHNYNKASLIFLSDVFYWTINKHPIIDILKNNLPIFNDYFVENFHSSLRYQTAESNTEKQIIQKAKIIDIERNDEEFKSAFINTRNTKISKVKLISLEKKVSLILLSLFDEIYHNIGKTKNNNNETFELPSFNNKIVDIRVLPLAWSTSNLPDEEKICDAENCNITNSSSNIVLICGHSYHKECLSFLNEKCEYYFNYLSKNIKTNIISLNKRSFKSLNDDKIAEITKNNNDLDDDYEDENVETLLEETEENIDNQYEIQYNIWLNYNNNM
;
A
#
# COMPACT_ATOMS: atom_id res chain seq x y z
N MET A 1 49.15 0.71 48.59
CA MET A 1 47.92 0.77 49.41
C MET A 1 46.75 0.38 48.53
N SER A 2 45.97 -0.58 49.03
CA SER A 2 44.87 -1.34 48.42
C SER A 2 43.71 -0.51 47.89
N THR A 3 43.05 -0.99 46.81
CA THR A 3 41.58 -1.12 46.77
C THR A 3 41.21 -2.28 45.85
N GLU A 4 41.39 -3.53 46.30
CA GLU A 4 40.45 -4.57 45.86
C GLU A 4 39.07 -4.12 46.36
N SER A 5 38.16 -3.81 45.44
CA SER A 5 36.76 -3.62 45.81
C SER A 5 36.17 -4.99 46.13
N THR A 6 36.39 -5.48 47.36
CA THR A 6 35.68 -6.64 47.90
C THR A 6 34.21 -6.25 48.06
N CYS A 7 33.44 -6.46 47.00
CA CYS A 7 31.98 -6.34 47.05
C CYS A 7 31.46 -7.60 47.75
N ASN A 8 30.73 -7.43 48.86
CA ASN A 8 30.05 -8.55 49.50
C ASN A 8 28.90 -9.05 48.62
N PHE A 9 28.69 -10.37 48.59
CA PHE A 9 27.75 -11.07 47.69
C PHE A 9 26.35 -10.44 47.61
N ASN A 10 25.86 -9.89 48.74
CA ASN A 10 24.56 -9.20 48.86
C ASN A 10 24.65 -7.70 49.26
N SER A 11 25.79 -7.05 49.06
CA SER A 11 25.92 -5.63 49.41
C SER A 11 25.43 -4.71 48.28
N THR A 12 24.60 -3.74 48.64
CA THR A 12 24.21 -2.61 47.78
C THR A 12 25.29 -1.53 47.69
N ASP A 13 26.41 -1.68 48.42
CA ASP A 13 27.50 -0.69 48.52
C ASP A 13 28.54 -0.83 47.38
N CYS A 14 28.18 -1.55 46.32
CA CYS A 14 28.96 -1.60 45.10
C CYS A 14 28.83 -0.27 44.34
N LYS A 15 29.96 0.34 43.94
CA LYS A 15 29.98 1.53 43.06
C LYS A 15 29.51 1.27 41.61
N GLY A 16 28.77 0.18 41.35
CA GLY A 16 28.34 -0.28 40.03
C GLY A 16 26.83 -0.54 39.93
N ILE A 17 26.36 -0.85 38.73
CA ILE A 17 24.93 -1.08 38.44
C ILE A 17 24.42 -2.30 39.23
N ILE A 18 23.31 -2.13 39.93
CA ILE A 18 22.63 -3.19 40.68
C ILE A 18 21.55 -3.83 39.79
N ARG A 19 21.59 -5.15 39.63
CA ARG A 19 20.65 -5.96 38.84
C ARG A 19 19.72 -6.73 39.77
N PRO A 20 18.39 -6.53 39.69
CA PRO A 20 17.44 -7.38 40.40
C PRO A 20 17.31 -8.74 39.72
N ILE A 21 17.22 -9.81 40.51
CA ILE A 21 16.87 -11.14 40.04
C ILE A 21 15.35 -11.23 39.95
N THR A 22 14.83 -11.38 38.73
CA THR A 22 13.40 -11.47 38.44
C THR A 22 13.01 -12.91 38.10
N ASN A 23 11.70 -13.20 38.05
CA ASN A 23 11.20 -14.51 37.59
C ASN A 23 11.70 -14.89 36.18
N ASN A 24 12.07 -13.92 35.35
CA ASN A 24 12.56 -14.15 33.99
C ASN A 24 14.09 -14.34 33.92
N THR A 25 14.81 -14.15 35.03
CA THR A 25 16.25 -14.35 35.09
C THR A 25 16.54 -15.85 35.16
N LYS A 26 17.20 -16.42 34.13
CA LYS A 26 17.61 -17.84 34.14
C LYS A 26 18.76 -18.05 35.12
N ILE A 27 18.44 -18.49 36.34
CA ILE A 27 19.44 -18.83 37.38
C ILE A 27 19.99 -20.24 37.09
N PRO A 28 21.31 -20.41 36.90
CA PRO A 28 21.93 -21.72 36.76
C PRO A 28 21.57 -22.63 37.93
N ILE A 29 21.36 -23.92 37.66
CA ILE A 29 20.92 -24.89 38.68
C ILE A 29 21.89 -24.92 39.88
N THR A 30 23.20 -24.80 39.62
CA THR A 30 24.27 -24.75 40.63
C THR A 30 24.22 -23.54 41.55
N GLN A 31 23.50 -22.47 41.16
CA GLN A 31 23.42 -21.22 41.92
C GLN A 31 22.05 -21.00 42.58
N LYS A 32 21.09 -21.91 42.38
CA LYS A 32 19.72 -21.77 42.91
C LYS A 32 19.63 -21.85 44.44
N GLU A 33 20.62 -22.44 45.11
CA GLU A 33 20.67 -22.47 46.58
C GLU A 33 21.09 -21.13 47.20
N PHE A 34 21.81 -20.29 46.44
CA PHE A 34 22.39 -19.04 46.93
C PHE A 34 21.76 -17.78 46.31
N ILE A 35 21.11 -17.92 45.15
CA ILE A 35 20.49 -16.82 44.41
C ILE A 35 18.99 -17.10 44.25
N LEU A 36 18.18 -16.27 44.90
CA LEU A 36 16.73 -16.32 44.89
C LEU A 36 16.14 -15.13 44.11
N VAL A 37 14.93 -15.33 43.58
CA VAL A 37 14.15 -14.24 42.98
C VAL A 37 13.88 -13.17 44.03
N GLY A 38 14.10 -11.90 43.67
CA GLY A 38 14.00 -10.75 44.58
C GLY A 38 15.34 -10.27 45.12
N MET A 39 16.41 -11.05 45.00
CA MET A 39 17.77 -10.62 45.37
C MET A 39 18.30 -9.54 44.42
N LYS A 40 19.12 -8.64 44.95
CA LYS A 40 19.80 -7.59 44.18
C LYS A 40 21.30 -7.88 44.17
N LEU A 41 21.84 -8.14 42.98
CA LEU A 41 23.27 -8.40 42.79
C LEU A 41 23.93 -7.22 42.10
N CYS A 42 25.18 -6.91 42.45
CA CYS A 42 25.97 -5.99 41.65
C CYS A 42 26.30 -6.62 40.27
N GLN A 43 26.55 -5.79 39.26
CA GLN A 43 26.83 -6.23 37.89
C GLN A 43 27.96 -7.28 37.81
N THR A 44 28.99 -7.16 38.65
CA THR A 44 30.11 -8.11 38.69
C THR A 44 29.66 -9.50 39.16
N HIS A 45 28.87 -9.58 40.23
CA HIS A 45 28.31 -10.85 40.70
C HIS A 45 27.26 -11.41 39.74
N TYR A 46 26.41 -10.56 39.16
CA TYR A 46 25.46 -10.98 38.15
C TYR A 46 26.15 -11.62 36.95
N ASN A 47 27.22 -11.00 36.43
CA ASN A 47 27.98 -11.58 35.32
C ASN A 47 28.68 -12.89 35.72
N LYS A 48 29.23 -12.97 36.93
CA LYS A 48 29.95 -14.16 37.41
C LYS A 48 29.03 -15.37 37.62
N PHE A 49 27.94 -15.19 38.36
CA PHE A 49 27.08 -16.30 38.82
C PHE A 49 25.87 -16.57 37.93
N ILE A 50 25.46 -15.61 37.10
CA ILE A 50 24.37 -15.82 36.13
C ILE A 50 24.95 -16.02 34.74
N VAL A 51 25.58 -14.99 34.17
CA VAL A 51 25.96 -15.00 32.73
C VAL A 51 27.04 -16.05 32.43
N ASN A 52 28.16 -16.02 33.15
CA ASN A 52 29.30 -16.90 32.87
C ASN A 52 29.01 -18.37 33.15
N GLU A 53 28.20 -18.65 34.18
CA GLU A 53 27.85 -20.01 34.58
C GLU A 53 26.74 -20.61 33.71
N THR A 54 25.81 -19.78 33.20
CA THR A 54 24.91 -20.20 32.12
C THR A 54 25.69 -20.51 30.83
N HIS A 55 26.76 -19.76 30.57
CA HIS A 55 27.64 -19.97 29.43
C HIS A 55 28.47 -21.25 29.58
N SER A 56 29.00 -21.57 30.77
CA SER A 56 29.77 -22.80 31.01
C SER A 56 28.90 -24.06 30.88
N LEU A 57 27.64 -24.03 31.29
CA LEU A 57 26.71 -25.17 31.13
C LEU A 57 26.42 -25.48 29.65
N LYS A 58 26.50 -24.51 28.74
CA LYS A 58 26.39 -24.73 27.28
C LYS A 58 27.60 -25.47 26.68
N TYR A 59 28.76 -25.48 27.34
CA TYR A 59 29.98 -26.13 26.84
C TYR A 59 30.03 -27.65 27.09
N ASN A 60 29.06 -28.21 27.84
CA ASN A 60 29.03 -29.62 28.21
C ASN A 60 28.07 -30.48 27.37
N GLU A 61 27.48 -29.94 26.29
CA GLU A 61 26.69 -30.78 25.36
C GLU A 61 27.62 -31.72 24.57
N ILE A 62 27.32 -33.03 24.59
CA ILE A 62 28.08 -34.09 23.91
C ILE A 62 27.32 -34.53 22.65
N CYS A 63 28.05 -34.91 21.60
CA CYS A 63 27.47 -35.43 20.36
C CYS A 63 26.76 -36.77 20.60
N SER A 64 25.48 -36.87 20.22
CA SER A 64 24.65 -38.08 20.41
C SER A 64 24.93 -39.22 19.41
N HIS A 65 25.93 -39.11 18.53
CA HIS A 65 26.17 -40.11 17.49
C HIS A 65 26.86 -41.36 18.06
N LEU A 66 26.29 -42.56 17.84
CA LEU A 66 26.81 -43.83 18.40
C LEU A 66 28.29 -44.10 18.05
N LYS A 67 28.71 -43.83 16.81
CA LYS A 67 30.11 -43.93 16.36
C LYS A 67 30.96 -42.65 16.55
N HIS A 68 30.60 -41.75 17.48
CA HIS A 68 31.28 -40.46 17.62
C HIS A 68 32.79 -40.60 17.88
N ASP A 69 33.18 -41.46 18.84
CA ASP A 69 34.57 -41.66 19.22
C ASP A 69 35.39 -42.33 18.09
N GLU A 70 34.77 -43.24 17.35
CA GLU A 70 35.36 -43.88 16.18
C GLU A 70 35.62 -42.87 15.05
N TYR A 71 34.63 -42.01 14.77
CA TYR A 71 34.78 -40.97 13.77
C TYR A 71 35.80 -39.90 14.13
N GLN A 72 35.92 -39.58 15.42
CA GLN A 72 36.87 -38.61 15.96
C GLN A 72 38.31 -39.14 15.89
N SER A 73 38.55 -40.40 16.29
CA SER A 73 39.88 -41.03 16.24
C SER A 73 40.44 -41.15 14.82
N GLN A 74 39.57 -41.28 13.82
CA GLN A 74 39.94 -41.31 12.40
C GLN A 74 40.13 -39.90 11.76
N SER A 75 40.05 -38.81 12.54
CA SER A 75 40.21 -37.43 12.03
C SER A 75 41.66 -36.93 12.17
N LYS A 76 42.14 -36.08 11.23
CA LYS A 76 43.57 -35.70 11.05
C LYS A 76 44.25 -34.92 12.20
N ASN A 77 43.68 -34.84 13.41
CA ASN A 77 44.33 -34.22 14.58
C ASN A 77 43.78 -34.83 15.89
N PRO A 78 44.41 -35.88 16.43
CA PRO A 78 43.94 -36.56 17.65
C PRO A 78 44.07 -35.71 18.93
N ASP A 79 45.01 -34.75 18.97
CA ASP A 79 45.46 -34.11 20.22
C ASP A 79 44.76 -32.79 20.59
N LYS A 80 43.75 -32.34 19.85
CA LYS A 80 42.90 -31.22 20.30
C LYS A 80 41.73 -31.75 21.13
N LYS A 81 41.87 -31.73 22.46
CA LYS A 81 40.74 -31.83 23.40
C LYS A 81 39.60 -30.91 22.93
N SER A 82 38.50 -31.54 22.54
CA SER A 82 37.16 -31.03 22.25
C SER A 82 36.92 -29.55 22.58
N LYS A 83 37.14 -28.66 21.62
CA LYS A 83 36.55 -27.31 21.65
C LYS A 83 35.98 -26.98 20.27
N ASN A 84 34.66 -26.81 20.24
CA ASN A 84 33.82 -26.34 19.14
C ASN A 84 33.54 -27.32 17.99
N PHE A 85 32.83 -28.42 18.28
CA PHE A 85 31.90 -28.93 17.28
C PHE A 85 30.56 -28.22 17.47
N ASN A 86 30.14 -27.42 16.48
CA ASN A 86 28.78 -26.87 16.43
C ASN A 86 27.80 -28.05 16.36
N LEU A 87 27.25 -28.44 17.51
CA LEU A 87 26.22 -29.45 17.61
C LEU A 87 24.94 -28.90 17.00
N ARG A 88 24.40 -29.61 16.02
CA ARG A 88 23.12 -29.30 15.37
C ARG A 88 22.15 -30.43 15.62
N LYS A 89 20.85 -30.14 15.61
CA LYS A 89 19.81 -31.19 15.66
C LYS A 89 20.05 -32.22 14.55
N VAL A 90 19.85 -33.49 14.87
CA VAL A 90 19.95 -34.59 13.90
C VAL A 90 18.98 -34.33 12.73
N PRO A 91 19.42 -34.40 11.46
CA PRO A 91 18.53 -34.27 10.32
C PRO A 91 17.44 -35.34 10.35
N LYS A 92 16.17 -35.00 10.04
CA LYS A 92 15.04 -35.94 10.06
C LYS A 92 15.33 -37.27 9.34
N ARG A 93 16.01 -37.22 8.20
CA ARG A 93 16.41 -38.41 7.42
C ARG A 93 17.36 -39.38 8.15
N LEU A 94 18.06 -38.92 9.18
CA LEU A 94 19.02 -39.71 9.96
C LEU A 94 18.46 -40.14 11.32
N ILE A 95 17.28 -39.65 11.73
CA ILE A 95 16.69 -39.93 13.05
C ILE A 95 16.36 -41.42 13.19
N SER A 96 15.62 -41.98 12.22
CA SER A 96 15.29 -43.41 12.19
C SER A 96 16.53 -44.29 12.05
N ILE A 97 17.46 -43.88 11.19
CA ILE A 97 18.67 -44.66 10.85
C ILE A 97 19.64 -44.75 12.03
N LEU A 98 19.78 -43.68 12.80
CA LEU A 98 20.66 -43.63 13.97
C LEU A 98 19.95 -44.05 15.27
N ASN A 99 18.64 -44.37 15.22
CA ASN A 99 17.81 -44.61 16.40
C ASN A 99 17.95 -43.51 17.47
N LEU A 100 17.93 -42.25 17.04
CA LEU A 100 18.04 -41.08 17.92
C LEU A 100 16.69 -40.38 18.04
N ASP A 101 16.47 -39.67 19.15
CA ASP A 101 15.28 -38.85 19.32
C ASP A 101 15.38 -37.52 18.55
N GLU A 102 14.24 -36.85 18.32
CA GLU A 102 14.18 -35.58 17.56
C GLU A 102 14.89 -34.40 18.24
N THR A 103 15.26 -34.54 19.51
CA THR A 103 16.00 -33.54 20.30
C THR A 103 17.51 -33.79 20.30
N ALA A 104 17.96 -34.97 19.85
CA ALA A 104 19.35 -35.35 19.77
C ALA A 104 20.15 -34.39 18.87
N LYS A 105 21.40 -34.15 19.26
CA LYS A 105 22.31 -33.26 18.52
C LYS A 105 23.57 -34.01 18.14
N ILE A 106 23.97 -33.88 16.87
CA ILE A 106 25.21 -34.49 16.36
C ILE A 106 26.15 -33.42 15.81
N CYS A 107 27.45 -33.71 15.84
CA CYS A 107 28.45 -32.81 15.30
C CYS A 107 28.51 -32.90 13.77
N SER A 108 29.06 -31.85 13.16
CA SER A 108 29.26 -31.77 11.71
C SER A 108 30.17 -32.88 11.16
N LEU A 109 31.13 -33.38 11.96
CA LEU A 109 32.00 -34.50 11.61
C LEU A 109 31.19 -35.80 11.50
N CYS A 110 30.44 -36.15 12.55
CA CYS A 110 29.61 -37.35 12.57
C CYS A 110 28.61 -37.34 11.43
N ARG A 111 27.87 -36.24 11.25
CA ARG A 111 26.90 -36.10 10.15
C ARG A 111 27.50 -36.41 8.78
N LYS A 112 28.72 -35.92 8.50
CA LYS A 112 29.39 -36.16 7.21
C LYS A 112 29.83 -37.61 7.05
N LYS A 113 30.32 -38.23 8.12
CA LYS A 113 30.79 -39.62 8.07
C LYS A 113 29.65 -40.62 7.99
N THR A 114 28.51 -40.35 8.65
CA THR A 114 27.29 -41.15 8.52
C THR A 114 26.87 -41.33 7.07
N ASP A 115 27.03 -40.30 6.23
CA ASP A 115 26.65 -40.35 4.81
C ASP A 115 27.59 -41.21 3.94
N SER A 116 28.74 -41.58 4.48
CA SER A 116 29.75 -42.40 3.80
C SER A 116 30.02 -43.74 4.50
N ASP A 117 29.37 -44.00 5.64
CA ASP A 117 29.56 -45.22 6.42
C ASP A 117 28.68 -46.35 5.84
N PRO A 118 29.28 -47.48 5.43
CA PRO A 118 28.58 -48.64 4.88
C PRO A 118 27.44 -49.16 5.76
N ASP A 119 27.57 -49.02 7.09
CA ASP A 119 26.57 -49.50 8.04
C ASP A 119 25.26 -48.71 7.97
N TYR A 120 25.31 -47.49 7.42
CA TYR A 120 24.14 -46.61 7.28
C TYR A 120 23.72 -46.40 5.83
N ASN A 121 24.65 -46.25 4.89
CA ASN A 121 24.32 -45.88 3.51
C ASN A 121 23.77 -47.02 2.62
N MET A 122 23.82 -48.26 3.11
CA MET A 122 23.27 -49.46 2.45
C MET A 122 21.89 -49.86 2.96
N LEU A 123 21.35 -49.18 3.98
CA LEU A 123 20.00 -49.46 4.50
C LEU A 123 18.94 -48.97 3.52
N GLU A 124 17.88 -49.75 3.29
CA GLU A 124 16.76 -49.35 2.39
C GLU A 124 16.09 -48.05 2.85
N GLU A 125 16.09 -47.79 4.15
CA GLU A 125 15.53 -46.58 4.77
C GLU A 125 16.48 -45.36 4.65
N TYR A 126 17.70 -45.55 4.13
CA TYR A 126 18.68 -44.49 3.95
C TYR A 126 18.39 -43.63 2.73
N ASN A 127 17.93 -42.41 3.01
CA ASN A 127 17.84 -41.35 2.03
C ASN A 127 19.16 -40.57 1.97
N ALA A 128 19.87 -40.71 0.85
CA ALA A 128 21.08 -39.94 0.59
C ALA A 128 20.80 -38.42 0.65
N PRO A 129 21.72 -37.61 1.21
CA PRO A 129 21.59 -36.17 1.10
C PRO A 129 21.58 -35.78 -0.39
N ILE A 130 20.64 -34.90 -0.77
CA ILE A 130 20.52 -34.39 -2.14
C ILE A 130 21.88 -33.81 -2.55
N SER A 131 22.62 -34.55 -3.38
CA SER A 131 23.97 -34.15 -3.76
C SER A 131 23.86 -32.99 -4.75
N ARG A 132 24.42 -31.81 -4.41
CA ARG A 132 24.91 -30.87 -5.43
C ARG A 132 26.09 -31.54 -6.13
N LYS A 133 25.82 -32.36 -7.15
CA LYS A 133 26.90 -32.75 -8.06
C LYS A 133 27.34 -31.52 -8.83
N LYS A 134 28.59 -31.11 -8.58
CA LYS A 134 29.46 -30.61 -9.63
C LYS A 134 29.66 -31.77 -10.60
N ASN A 135 29.16 -31.65 -11.81
CA ASN A 135 29.80 -32.21 -12.99
C ASN A 135 29.33 -31.38 -14.18
N ASP A 136 30.34 -30.87 -14.86
CA ASP A 136 30.31 -30.22 -16.16
C ASP A 136 29.70 -31.14 -17.23
N SER A 137 29.30 -30.49 -18.34
CA SER A 137 28.82 -31.05 -19.62
C SER A 137 27.55 -31.91 -19.56
N ASP A 138 26.38 -31.30 -19.73
CA ASP A 138 25.80 -31.07 -21.07
C ASP A 138 24.38 -30.52 -20.95
N ASN A 139 24.23 -29.24 -21.32
CA ASN A 139 23.05 -28.65 -21.97
C ASN A 139 23.40 -27.19 -22.30
N ILE A 140 24.38 -27.04 -23.20
CA ILE A 140 24.77 -25.75 -23.78
C ILE A 140 24.02 -25.60 -25.10
N LEU A 141 23.03 -24.71 -25.14
CA LEU A 141 22.57 -24.14 -26.41
C LEU A 141 23.41 -22.89 -26.68
N LYS A 142 24.29 -22.95 -27.68
CA LYS A 142 25.03 -21.79 -28.18
C LYS A 142 24.10 -20.95 -29.05
N VAL A 143 23.93 -19.68 -28.69
CA VAL A 143 23.45 -18.64 -29.62
C VAL A 143 24.48 -17.51 -29.58
N GLY A 144 25.34 -17.46 -30.60
CA GLY A 144 26.48 -16.54 -30.65
C GLY A 144 27.51 -16.81 -29.55
N ASN A 145 28.10 -15.75 -28.99
CA ASN A 145 29.23 -15.82 -28.05
C ASN A 145 28.84 -15.85 -26.55
N HIS A 146 27.57 -16.02 -26.19
CA HIS A 146 27.12 -16.02 -24.79
C HIS A 146 26.41 -17.32 -24.40
N THR A 147 26.72 -17.80 -23.20
CA THR A 147 26.16 -19.01 -22.57
C THR A 147 25.20 -18.64 -21.43
N TYR A 148 24.00 -19.20 -21.42
CA TYR A 148 22.97 -19.01 -20.40
C TYR A 148 22.60 -20.34 -19.72
N SER A 149 22.24 -20.30 -18.42
CA SER A 149 21.77 -21.44 -17.64
C SER A 149 20.41 -21.11 -17.00
N PHE A 150 19.41 -21.97 -17.20
CA PHE A 150 18.05 -21.85 -16.64
C PHE A 150 17.86 -22.79 -15.44
N ARG A 151 17.05 -22.39 -14.45
CA ARG A 151 16.28 -23.32 -13.60
C ARG A 151 14.81 -22.90 -13.57
N LYS A 152 13.95 -23.91 -13.66
CA LYS A 152 12.50 -23.89 -13.43
C LYS A 152 12.22 -23.96 -11.92
N ASP A 153 10.97 -23.70 -11.55
CA ASP A 153 10.33 -23.94 -10.24
C ASP A 153 10.11 -22.66 -9.41
N VAL A 154 9.18 -21.83 -9.87
CA VAL A 154 8.52 -20.77 -9.09
C VAL A 154 7.02 -21.03 -9.21
N LEU A 155 6.42 -21.57 -8.15
CA LEU A 155 5.01 -21.52 -7.70
C LEU A 155 4.70 -22.79 -6.87
N TYR A 156 4.07 -22.60 -5.71
CA TYR A 156 3.48 -23.71 -4.94
C TYR A 156 2.38 -24.38 -5.77
N THR A 157 2.34 -25.70 -5.72
CA THR A 157 1.23 -26.49 -6.24
C THR A 157 -0.02 -26.29 -5.37
N GLY A 158 -1.21 -26.46 -5.95
CA GLY A 158 -2.48 -26.30 -5.22
C GLY A 158 -2.67 -27.27 -4.05
N GLU A 159 -1.86 -28.33 -3.96
CA GLU A 159 -1.82 -29.25 -2.83
C GLU A 159 -0.96 -28.72 -1.67
N GLU A 160 0.16 -28.05 -1.96
CA GLU A 160 1.02 -27.42 -0.96
C GLU A 160 0.33 -26.25 -0.26
N LEU A 161 -0.49 -25.47 -1.00
CA LEU A 161 -1.33 -24.41 -0.45
C LEU A 161 -2.41 -24.94 0.51
N LYS A 162 -3.01 -26.10 0.18
CA LYS A 162 -4.01 -26.76 1.04
C LYS A 162 -3.39 -27.36 2.30
N GLN A 163 -2.17 -27.90 2.20
CA GLN A 163 -1.44 -28.37 3.37
C GLN A 163 -1.07 -27.22 4.29
N PHE A 164 -0.62 -26.08 3.74
CA PHE A 164 -0.30 -24.89 4.53
C PHE A 164 -1.52 -24.31 5.26
N GLU A 165 -2.69 -24.35 4.62
CA GLU A 165 -3.94 -23.90 5.23
C GLU A 165 -4.41 -24.89 6.31
N SER A 166 -4.24 -26.20 6.10
CA SER A 166 -4.52 -27.23 7.11
C SER A 166 -3.62 -27.10 8.35
N ASP A 167 -2.31 -26.93 8.14
CA ASP A 167 -1.32 -26.79 9.22
C ASP A 167 -1.57 -25.49 10.02
N TYR A 168 -2.00 -24.42 9.34
CA TYR A 168 -2.38 -23.16 9.99
C TYR A 168 -3.66 -23.31 10.82
N GLN A 169 -4.68 -24.01 10.31
CA GLN A 169 -5.90 -24.28 11.07
C GLN A 169 -5.60 -25.18 12.28
N GLU A 170 -4.74 -26.19 12.16
CA GLU A 170 -4.33 -27.04 13.27
C GLU A 170 -3.62 -26.24 14.39
N ILE A 171 -2.75 -25.30 14.03
CA ILE A 171 -2.07 -24.40 14.98
C ILE A 171 -3.07 -23.44 15.66
N ILE A 172 -4.05 -22.90 14.93
CA ILE A 172 -5.11 -22.05 15.50
C ILE A 172 -6.00 -22.85 16.46
N THR A 173 -6.30 -24.10 16.12
CA THR A 173 -7.11 -25.01 16.94
C THR A 173 -6.38 -25.38 18.24
N GLN A 174 -5.06 -25.54 18.20
CA GLN A 174 -4.22 -25.73 19.39
C GLN A 174 -4.10 -24.48 20.28
N LEU A 175 -4.35 -23.28 19.73
CA LEU A 175 -4.37 -22.02 20.47
C LEU A 175 -5.76 -21.67 21.05
N THR A 176 -6.82 -22.40 20.68
CA THR A 176 -8.22 -22.12 21.05
C THR A 176 -8.85 -23.21 21.93
N ILE A 177 -8.17 -23.61 23.01
CA ILE A 177 -8.83 -24.34 24.11
C ILE A 177 -8.60 -23.60 25.42
N ILE A 178 -9.52 -22.70 25.75
CA ILE A 178 -10.45 -22.84 26.89
C ILE A 178 -11.81 -22.38 26.33
N ASP A 179 -12.84 -23.21 26.46
CA ASP A 179 -14.23 -22.90 26.10
C ASP A 179 -14.76 -21.72 26.94
N GLU A 180 -14.43 -20.50 26.55
CA GLU A 180 -15.08 -19.28 27.02
C GLU A 180 -15.83 -18.63 25.85
N ILE A 181 -17.13 -18.44 26.04
CA ILE A 181 -17.95 -17.67 25.11
C ILE A 181 -17.37 -16.27 24.97
N SER A 182 -17.15 -15.86 23.72
CA SER A 182 -16.61 -14.54 23.39
C SER A 182 -17.45 -13.42 24.03
N LEU A 183 -16.80 -12.28 24.30
CA LEU A 183 -17.46 -11.08 24.83
C LEU A 183 -18.72 -10.71 24.02
N SER A 184 -18.67 -10.85 22.69
CA SER A 184 -19.82 -10.61 21.80
C SER A 184 -20.97 -11.62 22.03
N GLY A 185 -20.64 -12.90 22.26
CA GLY A 185 -21.62 -13.92 22.63
C GLY A 185 -22.32 -13.63 23.96
N LYS A 186 -21.56 -13.19 24.99
CA LYS A 186 -22.12 -12.79 26.30
C LYS A 186 -23.02 -11.55 26.16
N ILE A 187 -22.63 -10.55 25.37
CA ILE A 187 -23.47 -9.36 25.10
C ILE A 187 -24.79 -9.75 24.40
N LYS A 188 -24.75 -10.66 23.44
CA LYS A 188 -25.94 -11.12 22.70
C LYS A 188 -26.92 -11.87 23.61
N LYS A 189 -26.42 -12.79 24.44
CA LYS A 189 -27.21 -13.52 25.45
C LYS A 189 -27.86 -12.55 26.44
N MET A 190 -27.09 -11.62 27.00
CA MET A 190 -27.60 -10.57 27.90
C MET A 190 -28.70 -9.72 27.24
N SER A 191 -28.51 -9.31 25.98
CA SER A 191 -29.50 -8.52 25.22
C SER A 191 -30.81 -9.28 25.03
N ASN A 192 -30.76 -10.58 24.70
CA ASN A 192 -31.94 -11.40 24.50
C ASN A 192 -32.76 -11.59 25.78
N ILE A 193 -32.08 -11.83 26.91
CA ILE A 193 -32.73 -11.95 28.24
C ILE A 193 -33.46 -10.65 28.59
N LEU A 194 -32.80 -9.51 28.39
CA LEU A 194 -33.37 -8.19 28.69
C LEU A 194 -34.55 -7.85 27.77
N TYR A 195 -34.48 -8.22 26.49
CA TYR A 195 -35.59 -8.06 25.54
C TYR A 195 -36.80 -8.91 25.95
N LYS A 196 -36.59 -10.19 26.27
CA LYS A 196 -37.65 -11.11 26.70
C LYS A 196 -38.32 -10.61 27.98
N ASN A 197 -37.56 -10.20 28.98
CA ASN A 197 -38.11 -9.74 30.27
C ASN A 197 -38.93 -8.44 30.12
N GLN A 198 -38.48 -7.50 29.29
CA GLN A 198 -39.17 -6.21 29.13
C GLN A 198 -40.32 -6.23 28.12
N ARG A 199 -40.21 -6.99 27.02
CA ARG A 199 -41.17 -6.93 25.90
C ARG A 199 -42.10 -8.12 25.80
N ILE A 200 -41.64 -9.32 26.20
CA ILE A 200 -42.46 -10.54 26.14
C ILE A 200 -43.17 -10.75 27.49
N LEU A 201 -42.44 -10.61 28.60
CA LEU A 201 -42.99 -10.82 29.95
C LEU A 201 -43.56 -9.55 30.60
N GLY A 202 -43.35 -8.37 29.99
CA GLY A 202 -43.89 -7.10 30.46
C GLY A 202 -43.36 -6.64 31.83
N GLN A 203 -42.23 -7.19 32.29
CA GLN A 203 -41.67 -6.88 33.60
C GLN A 203 -41.04 -5.48 33.60
N LYS A 204 -41.17 -4.78 34.75
CA LYS A 204 -40.54 -3.46 34.93
C LYS A 204 -39.02 -3.61 34.89
N THR A 205 -38.35 -2.60 34.32
CA THR A 205 -36.88 -2.54 34.30
C THR A 205 -36.34 -2.63 35.73
N ILE A 206 -35.52 -3.66 36.02
CA ILE A 206 -34.88 -3.83 37.33
C ILE A 206 -33.91 -2.66 37.54
N TYR A 207 -34.08 -1.89 38.62
CA TYR A 207 -33.29 -0.67 38.86
C TYR A 207 -32.03 -0.89 39.69
N ASP A 208 -32.02 -1.92 40.53
CA ASP A 208 -30.91 -2.27 41.42
C ASP A 208 -29.81 -3.06 40.67
N PRO A 209 -28.50 -2.72 40.82
CA PRO A 209 -27.41 -3.40 40.12
C PRO A 209 -27.20 -4.86 40.52
N ASP A 210 -27.39 -5.19 41.79
CA ASP A 210 -27.15 -6.54 42.29
C ASP A 210 -28.33 -7.44 41.89
N GLU A 211 -29.56 -6.91 41.90
CA GLU A 211 -30.75 -7.56 41.34
C GLU A 211 -30.64 -7.74 39.80
N PHE A 212 -30.07 -6.76 39.08
CA PHE A 212 -29.84 -6.83 37.63
C PHE A 212 -28.80 -7.89 37.25
N LYS A 213 -27.70 -7.96 38.01
CA LYS A 213 -26.69 -9.02 37.87
C LYS A 213 -27.34 -10.38 38.08
N ASN A 214 -28.01 -10.59 39.21
CA ASN A 214 -28.62 -11.87 39.54
C ASN A 214 -29.61 -12.33 38.46
N MET A 215 -30.41 -11.42 37.90
CA MET A 215 -31.33 -11.74 36.80
C MET A 215 -30.60 -12.29 35.56
N LEU A 216 -29.43 -11.75 35.20
CA LEU A 216 -28.65 -12.24 34.05
C LEU A 216 -28.03 -13.60 34.32
N GLU A 217 -27.46 -13.78 35.51
CA GLU A 217 -26.75 -15.00 35.90
C GLU A 217 -27.71 -16.18 36.13
N ILE A 218 -28.96 -15.92 36.50
CA ILE A 218 -30.00 -16.94 36.64
C ILE A 218 -30.54 -17.39 35.27
N GLU A 219 -30.70 -16.46 34.33
CA GLU A 219 -31.32 -16.74 33.03
C GLU A 219 -30.34 -17.40 32.04
N ASP A 220 -29.03 -17.19 32.17
CA ASP A 220 -28.03 -17.83 31.34
C ASP A 220 -26.70 -18.03 32.10
N ALA A 221 -26.28 -19.29 32.26
CA ALA A 221 -25.07 -19.64 33.00
C ALA A 221 -23.79 -19.05 32.39
N ASP A 222 -23.81 -18.72 31.09
CA ASP A 222 -22.68 -18.13 30.39
C ASP A 222 -22.46 -16.64 30.72
N LEU A 223 -23.40 -16.04 31.45
CA LEU A 223 -23.34 -14.66 31.94
C LEU A 223 -22.89 -14.56 33.41
N ILE A 224 -22.61 -15.69 34.07
CA ILE A 224 -22.08 -15.71 35.43
C ILE A 224 -20.75 -14.94 35.48
N GLY A 225 -20.67 -13.94 36.35
CA GLY A 225 -19.50 -13.08 36.51
C GLY A 225 -19.35 -12.00 35.44
N PHE A 226 -20.19 -11.97 34.39
CA PHE A 226 -20.04 -11.05 33.28
C PHE A 226 -20.27 -9.59 33.67
N PHE A 227 -21.25 -9.31 34.53
CA PHE A 227 -21.47 -7.96 35.05
C PHE A 227 -20.32 -7.50 35.96
N ASP A 228 -19.72 -8.42 36.73
CA ASP A 228 -18.56 -8.12 37.56
C ASP A 228 -17.33 -7.80 36.71
N GLU A 229 -17.13 -8.52 35.61
CA GLU A 229 -16.05 -8.27 34.64
C GLU A 229 -16.15 -6.85 34.05
N LEU A 230 -17.35 -6.47 33.58
CA LEU A 230 -17.61 -5.11 33.09
C LEU A 230 -17.40 -4.06 34.19
N TYR A 231 -17.72 -4.39 35.44
CA TYR A 231 -17.48 -3.52 36.58
C TYR A 231 -15.99 -3.39 36.92
N GLN A 232 -15.21 -4.48 36.86
CA GLN A 232 -13.76 -4.45 37.06
C GLN A 232 -13.07 -3.60 35.99
N GLY A 233 -13.57 -3.62 34.75
CA GLY A 233 -13.13 -2.71 33.68
C GLY A 233 -13.28 -1.21 34.02
N THR A 234 -14.05 -0.86 35.07
CA THR A 234 -14.14 0.51 35.58
C THR A 234 -13.02 0.88 36.57
N ASN A 235 -12.06 -0.01 36.84
CA ASN A 235 -10.96 0.15 37.81
C ASN A 235 -11.47 0.54 39.21
N PRO A 236 -12.25 -0.31 39.90
CA PRO A 236 -12.87 0.03 41.17
C PRO A 236 -11.86 0.21 42.31
N ASN A 237 -10.73 -0.51 42.26
CA ASN A 237 -9.70 -0.51 43.32
C ASN A 237 -8.98 0.85 43.46
N THR A 238 -9.07 1.72 42.47
CA THR A 238 -8.45 3.06 42.49
C THR A 238 -9.45 4.17 42.81
N LYS A 239 -10.68 3.83 43.22
CA LYS A 239 -11.81 4.77 43.34
C LYS A 239 -12.49 4.64 44.70
N SER A 240 -13.05 5.74 45.21
CA SER A 240 -13.78 5.76 46.49
C SER A 240 -15.12 5.02 46.42
N ASP A 241 -15.60 4.51 47.54
CA ASP A 241 -16.86 3.73 47.62
C ASP A 241 -18.07 4.45 47.03
N LYS A 242 -18.15 5.76 47.25
CA LYS A 242 -19.20 6.62 46.66
C LYS A 242 -19.11 6.69 45.13
N THR A 243 -17.90 6.70 44.59
CA THR A 243 -17.63 6.72 43.14
C THR A 243 -17.90 5.36 42.51
N ASN A 244 -17.54 4.28 43.21
CA ASN A 244 -17.77 2.90 42.81
C ASN A 244 -19.26 2.56 42.74
N ASN A 245 -20.04 2.95 43.75
CA ASN A 245 -21.50 2.81 43.72
C ASN A 245 -22.16 3.60 42.58
N ASN A 246 -21.65 4.79 42.27
CA ASN A 246 -22.13 5.56 41.11
C ASN A 246 -21.74 4.92 39.78
N ASN A 247 -20.56 4.31 39.67
CA ASN A 247 -20.12 3.62 38.46
C ASN A 247 -20.97 2.38 38.18
N LYS A 248 -21.32 1.58 39.21
CA LYS A 248 -22.28 0.45 39.06
C LYS A 248 -23.61 0.91 38.46
N LYS A 249 -24.17 2.01 39.00
CA LYS A 249 -25.44 2.58 38.51
C LYS A 249 -25.34 3.17 37.10
N LYS A 250 -24.21 3.79 36.74
CA LYS A 250 -23.96 4.35 35.40
C LYS A 250 -23.74 3.28 34.34
N LEU A 251 -22.92 2.27 34.63
CA LEU A 251 -22.63 1.14 33.73
C LEU A 251 -23.93 0.46 33.30
N LYS A 252 -24.81 0.21 34.27
CA LYS A 252 -26.12 -0.37 34.05
C LYS A 252 -27.08 0.55 33.27
N LYS A 253 -27.04 1.87 33.48
CA LYS A 253 -27.78 2.84 32.65
C LYS A 253 -27.29 2.85 31.20
N VAL A 254 -25.99 2.73 30.98
CA VAL A 254 -25.39 2.65 29.64
C VAL A 254 -25.83 1.36 28.93
N ILE A 255 -25.76 0.21 29.61
CA ILE A 255 -26.23 -1.08 29.09
C ILE A 255 -27.72 -1.02 28.68
N ILE A 256 -28.58 -0.45 29.53
CA ILE A 256 -30.02 -0.32 29.23
C ILE A 256 -30.29 0.71 28.13
N ASN A 257 -29.52 1.79 28.04
CA ASN A 257 -29.70 2.83 27.02
C ASN A 257 -29.25 2.36 25.63
N ILE A 258 -28.16 1.61 25.54
CA ILE A 258 -27.68 1.00 24.28
C ILE A 258 -28.79 0.10 23.67
N LEU A 259 -29.53 -0.63 24.51
CA LEU A 259 -30.63 -1.48 24.08
C LEU A 259 -31.90 -0.72 23.66
N LYS A 260 -32.17 0.46 24.25
CA LYS A 260 -33.31 1.31 23.83
C LYS A 260 -33.13 1.90 22.43
N PHE A 261 -31.90 2.09 21.96
CA PHE A 261 -31.59 2.58 20.61
C PHE A 261 -31.51 1.48 19.54
N GLY A 262 -31.44 0.20 19.92
CA GLY A 262 -31.28 -0.94 19.01
C GLY A 262 -32.49 -1.30 18.14
N ASN A 263 -33.64 -0.64 18.30
CA ASN A 263 -34.89 -1.02 17.63
C ASN A 263 -35.09 -0.45 16.20
N ASN A 264 -34.14 0.29 15.63
CA ASN A 264 -34.22 0.70 14.20
C ASN A 264 -33.47 -0.25 13.24
N ILE A 265 -32.81 -1.30 13.75
CA ILE A 265 -31.96 -2.18 12.93
C ILE A 265 -32.75 -3.36 12.33
N TYR A 266 -33.87 -3.77 12.94
CA TYR A 266 -34.62 -4.94 12.48
C TYR A 266 -35.46 -4.71 11.21
N LEU A 267 -35.86 -3.46 10.93
CA LEU A 267 -36.49 -3.08 9.65
C LEU A 267 -35.47 -2.84 8.52
N MET A 268 -34.18 -2.67 8.85
CA MET A 268 -33.10 -2.45 7.88
C MET A 268 -32.54 -3.74 7.27
N ILE A 269 -32.72 -4.88 7.94
CA ILE A 269 -32.20 -6.17 7.48
C ILE A 269 -33.04 -6.76 6.32
N HIS A 270 -34.27 -6.27 6.11
CA HIS A 270 -35.12 -6.71 5.00
C HIS A 270 -34.97 -5.90 3.70
N MET A 271 -34.06 -4.91 3.65
CA MET A 271 -33.71 -4.13 2.45
C MET A 271 -32.32 -4.46 1.89
N LYS A 272 -31.79 -5.65 2.19
CA LYS A 272 -30.65 -6.23 1.46
C LYS A 272 -31.10 -6.59 0.04
N ILE A 273 -30.94 -5.65 -0.91
CA ILE A 273 -30.61 -5.84 -2.33
C ILE A 273 -30.31 -4.43 -2.92
N ASN A 274 -29.12 -4.30 -3.52
CA ASN A 274 -28.58 -3.20 -4.35
C ASN A 274 -27.75 -2.08 -3.68
N GLY A 275 -26.53 -1.93 -4.21
CA GLY A 275 -25.41 -1.09 -3.78
C GLY A 275 -25.70 0.41 -3.86
N ILE A 276 -24.68 1.23 -3.58
CA ILE A 276 -24.46 2.64 -3.97
C ILE A 276 -23.47 3.28 -2.96
N PHE A 277 -22.33 3.72 -3.50
CA PHE A 277 -21.27 4.67 -3.07
C PHE A 277 -20.65 4.62 -1.66
N THR A 278 -19.46 4.04 -1.61
CA THR A 278 -18.30 4.53 -0.82
C THR A 278 -17.33 5.27 -1.74
N ILE A 279 -16.62 6.29 -1.27
CA ILE A 279 -15.59 7.01 -2.06
C ILE A 279 -14.24 6.26 -2.17
N HIS A 280 -14.32 4.93 -2.06
CA HIS A 280 -13.30 4.01 -2.54
C HIS A 280 -13.91 2.90 -3.44
N ASP A 281 -15.14 3.11 -3.90
CA ASP A 281 -15.96 2.18 -4.68
C ASP A 281 -15.92 2.58 -6.15
N TYR A 282 -14.82 2.24 -6.82
CA TYR A 282 -14.66 2.39 -8.26
C TYR A 282 -15.48 1.31 -9.04
N ASP A 283 -16.68 0.93 -8.57
CA ASP A 283 -16.98 -0.49 -8.37
C ASP A 283 -18.06 -1.18 -9.22
N GLU A 284 -18.90 -0.51 -10.00
CA GLU A 284 -19.94 -1.28 -10.72
C GLU A 284 -19.52 -1.87 -12.08
N ARG A 285 -18.31 -1.59 -12.59
CA ARG A 285 -17.92 -2.01 -13.95
C ARG A 285 -16.99 -3.22 -14.05
N ILE A 286 -16.54 -3.78 -12.93
CA ILE A 286 -15.62 -4.94 -12.94
C ILE A 286 -16.05 -5.90 -11.82
N GLN A 287 -16.97 -6.81 -12.14
CA GLN A 287 -17.33 -7.94 -11.28
C GLN A 287 -16.16 -8.92 -11.07
N ASN A 288 -15.18 -8.95 -11.99
CA ASN A 288 -14.24 -10.06 -12.11
C ASN A 288 -13.07 -10.09 -11.10
N GLN A 289 -12.93 -9.14 -10.17
CA GLN A 289 -11.78 -9.10 -9.24
C GLN A 289 -12.08 -8.52 -7.84
N GLN A 290 -13.28 -8.76 -7.30
CA GLN A 290 -13.68 -8.26 -5.96
C GLN A 290 -12.76 -8.76 -4.82
N GLU A 291 -12.18 -9.96 -4.94
CA GLU A 291 -11.28 -10.52 -3.91
C GLU A 291 -10.01 -9.67 -3.70
N LEU A 292 -9.49 -9.04 -4.77
CA LEU A 292 -8.34 -8.14 -4.75
C LEU A 292 -8.67 -6.74 -4.19
N ARG A 293 -9.91 -6.53 -3.71
CA ARG A 293 -10.33 -5.35 -2.92
C ARG A 293 -10.44 -5.65 -1.44
N SER A 294 -10.37 -6.92 -1.06
CA SER A 294 -10.48 -7.36 0.33
C SER A 294 -9.11 -7.53 0.96
N MET A 295 -8.96 -7.09 2.22
CA MET A 295 -7.75 -7.39 3.02
C MET A 295 -7.66 -8.89 3.41
N LYS A 296 -8.56 -9.75 2.90
CA LYS A 296 -8.63 -11.17 3.23
C LYS A 296 -7.34 -11.91 2.89
N ASN A 297 -6.70 -11.50 1.78
CA ASN A 297 -5.46 -12.09 1.29
C ASN A 297 -4.22 -11.26 1.68
N SER A 298 -4.35 -10.35 2.64
CA SER A 298 -3.24 -9.56 3.18
C SER A 298 -2.96 -10.00 4.62
N LYS A 299 -1.71 -9.85 5.08
CA LYS A 299 -1.32 -10.04 6.48
C LYS A 299 -0.36 -8.92 6.89
N LEU A 300 -0.60 -8.27 8.03
CA LEU A 300 0.37 -7.37 8.62
C LEU A 300 1.52 -8.18 9.18
N VAL A 301 2.72 -7.94 8.66
CA VAL A 301 3.94 -8.59 9.14
C VAL A 301 4.52 -7.83 10.33
N ASP A 302 4.62 -6.50 10.21
CA ASP A 302 5.03 -5.61 11.30
C ASP A 302 4.52 -4.18 11.06
N PHE A 303 4.52 -3.36 12.11
CA PHE A 303 4.22 -1.94 12.04
C PHE A 303 5.23 -1.15 12.86
N ILE A 304 6.02 -0.31 12.20
CA ILE A 304 7.14 0.42 12.80
C ILE A 304 7.02 1.91 12.51
N LEU A 305 7.43 2.75 13.46
CA LEU A 305 7.60 4.17 13.24
C LEU A 305 9.01 4.42 12.68
N HIS A 306 9.09 4.98 11.48
CA HIS A 306 10.37 5.33 10.87
C HIS A 306 10.21 6.57 9.98
N SER A 307 11.24 7.42 9.96
CA SER A 307 11.29 8.67 9.19
C SER A 307 11.23 8.50 7.67
N LEU A 308 11.80 7.41 7.11
CA LEU A 308 11.86 7.13 5.66
C LEU A 308 12.29 8.33 4.79
N HIS A 309 13.21 9.17 5.26
CA HIS A 309 13.60 10.40 4.55
C HIS A 309 14.75 10.19 3.55
N ASN A 310 15.67 9.27 3.84
CA ASN A 310 16.90 9.09 3.08
C ASN A 310 17.22 7.61 2.85
N THR A 311 18.28 7.33 2.09
CA THR A 311 18.65 5.96 1.73
C THR A 311 19.02 5.10 2.93
N LYS A 312 19.63 5.65 3.99
CA LYS A 312 19.95 4.91 5.22
C LYS A 312 18.68 4.48 5.94
N ASP A 313 17.70 5.37 6.05
CA ASP A 313 16.40 5.07 6.67
C ASP A 313 15.70 3.89 5.96
N TYR A 314 15.77 3.87 4.62
CA TYR A 314 15.21 2.76 3.83
C TYR A 314 16.00 1.46 3.98
N ILE A 315 17.33 1.53 4.12
CA ILE A 315 18.16 0.34 4.39
C ILE A 315 17.84 -0.22 5.78
N GLU A 316 17.70 0.64 6.79
CA GLU A 316 17.31 0.24 8.15
C GLU A 316 15.94 -0.42 8.17
N SER A 317 14.96 0.17 7.49
CA SER A 317 13.62 -0.41 7.34
C SER A 317 13.65 -1.76 6.59
N ALA A 318 14.48 -1.88 5.54
CA ALA A 318 14.66 -3.14 4.83
C ALA A 318 15.32 -4.22 5.71
N ASN A 319 16.26 -3.85 6.59
CA ASN A 319 16.89 -4.78 7.51
C ASN A 319 15.90 -5.38 8.51
N ILE A 320 14.94 -4.58 8.99
CA ILE A 320 13.84 -5.06 9.84
C ILE A 320 12.99 -6.09 9.08
N LEU A 321 12.68 -5.81 7.82
CA LEU A 321 11.97 -6.74 6.95
C LEU A 321 12.74 -8.06 6.79
N PHE A 322 14.04 -8.00 6.49
CA PHE A 322 14.88 -9.19 6.32
C PHE A 322 14.95 -10.04 7.60
N ALA A 323 15.16 -9.40 8.75
CA ALA A 323 15.17 -10.08 10.04
C ALA A 323 13.82 -10.71 10.39
N THR A 324 12.72 -10.20 9.83
CA THR A 324 11.39 -10.78 10.03
C THR A 324 11.17 -11.98 9.11
N PHE A 325 11.59 -11.91 7.85
CA PHE A 325 11.55 -13.07 6.95
C PHE A 325 12.43 -14.22 7.44
N GLU A 326 13.63 -13.94 7.96
CA GLU A 326 14.49 -14.97 8.58
C GLU A 326 13.84 -15.68 9.77
N LYS A 327 12.89 -15.04 10.46
CA LYS A 327 12.14 -15.64 11.58
C LYS A 327 10.94 -16.45 11.12
N ILE A 328 10.26 -16.04 10.06
CA ILE A 328 9.00 -16.64 9.59
C ILE A 328 9.28 -17.83 8.68
N GLU A 329 10.23 -17.68 7.76
CA GLU A 329 10.59 -18.72 6.80
C GLU A 329 12.05 -19.12 7.06
N GLN A 330 12.33 -20.43 7.08
CA GLN A 330 13.68 -20.97 7.29
C GLN A 330 14.70 -20.18 6.44
N GLU A 331 15.90 -19.90 7.00
CA GLU A 331 16.97 -18.94 6.60
C GLU A 331 17.31 -18.74 5.09
N ASP A 332 16.66 -19.42 4.15
CA ASP A 332 16.92 -19.44 2.71
C ASP A 332 15.87 -18.74 1.81
N TYR A 333 14.77 -18.15 2.31
CA TYR A 333 13.75 -17.54 1.44
C TYR A 333 14.32 -16.43 0.53
N LEU A 334 14.96 -15.42 1.12
CA LEU A 334 15.51 -14.28 0.36
C LEU A 334 16.68 -14.66 -0.55
N ASN A 335 17.27 -15.84 -0.38
CA ASN A 335 18.31 -16.39 -1.27
C ASN A 335 17.71 -16.97 -2.56
N ASN A 336 16.43 -17.37 -2.54
CA ASN A 336 15.76 -18.04 -3.66
C ASN A 336 14.64 -17.20 -4.29
N PHE A 337 14.12 -16.20 -3.59
CA PHE A 337 12.97 -15.41 -4.01
C PHE A 337 13.26 -13.92 -4.07
N VAL A 338 12.44 -13.22 -4.85
CA VAL A 338 12.49 -11.77 -5.02
C VAL A 338 11.17 -11.17 -4.55
N ILE A 339 11.26 -10.06 -3.83
CA ILE A 339 10.12 -9.34 -3.27
C ILE A 339 9.89 -8.10 -4.12
N SER A 340 8.69 -8.00 -4.71
CA SER A 340 8.27 -6.78 -5.37
C SER A 340 7.82 -5.75 -4.33
N THR A 341 8.59 -4.68 -4.19
CA THR A 341 8.35 -3.63 -3.21
C THR A 341 7.58 -2.50 -3.86
N ILE A 342 6.27 -2.43 -3.63
CA ILE A 342 5.42 -1.39 -4.19
C ILE A 342 5.57 -0.12 -3.35
N CYS A 343 6.27 0.89 -3.87
CA CYS A 343 6.58 2.12 -3.12
C CYS A 343 6.43 3.39 -3.97
N ASP A 344 6.16 4.51 -3.29
CA ASP A 344 6.09 5.85 -3.90
C ASP A 344 7.51 6.40 -4.14
N TRP A 345 7.61 7.67 -4.54
CA TRP A 345 8.87 8.21 -5.05
C TRP A 345 10.08 8.06 -4.10
N PRO A 346 10.02 8.44 -2.81
CA PRO A 346 11.17 8.29 -1.94
C PRO A 346 11.61 6.82 -1.87
N GLY A 347 10.67 5.87 -1.83
CA GLY A 347 10.99 4.45 -1.87
C GLY A 347 11.55 3.98 -3.22
N GLN A 348 11.01 4.47 -4.33
CA GLN A 348 11.51 4.14 -5.68
C GLN A 348 12.98 4.49 -5.82
N ILE A 349 13.38 5.70 -5.39
CA ILE A 349 14.76 6.16 -5.59
C ILE A 349 15.72 5.63 -4.52
N ASN A 350 15.32 5.63 -3.24
CA ASN A 350 16.20 5.24 -2.15
C ASN A 350 16.54 3.75 -2.17
N LEU A 351 15.56 2.87 -2.41
CA LEU A 351 15.83 1.43 -2.51
C LEU A 351 16.69 1.12 -3.73
N ARG A 352 16.44 1.76 -4.88
CA ARG A 352 17.28 1.58 -6.08
C ARG A 352 18.69 2.07 -5.89
N ARG A 353 18.88 3.17 -5.18
CA ARG A 353 20.22 3.66 -4.80
C ARG A 353 20.93 2.66 -3.90
N ALA A 354 20.24 2.11 -2.89
CA ALA A 354 20.82 1.07 -2.03
C ALA A 354 21.25 -0.18 -2.84
N ILE A 355 20.39 -0.64 -3.75
CA ILE A 355 20.70 -1.75 -4.67
C ILE A 355 21.91 -1.42 -5.56
N THR A 356 21.94 -0.22 -6.14
CA THR A 356 23.02 0.25 -7.03
C THR A 356 24.36 0.29 -6.30
N LEU A 357 24.40 0.87 -5.09
CA LEU A 357 25.61 0.92 -4.27
C LEU A 357 26.08 -0.48 -3.88
N ARG A 358 25.15 -1.38 -3.49
CA ARG A 358 25.47 -2.78 -3.18
C ARG A 358 26.07 -3.52 -4.38
N LEU A 359 25.54 -3.31 -5.58
CA LEU A 359 26.05 -3.95 -6.81
C LEU A 359 27.45 -3.45 -7.17
N ASN A 360 27.69 -2.14 -7.05
CA ASN A 360 28.95 -1.52 -7.47
C ASN A 360 30.09 -1.73 -6.47
N GLU A 361 29.82 -1.52 -5.18
CA GLU A 361 30.85 -1.55 -4.13
C GLU A 361 30.92 -2.91 -3.41
N LYS A 362 30.01 -3.84 -3.70
CA LYS A 362 29.89 -5.13 -3.03
C LYS A 362 29.90 -4.92 -1.51
N ASP A 363 30.68 -5.71 -0.76
CA ASP A 363 30.67 -5.72 0.70
C ASP A 363 31.20 -4.41 1.29
N ASN A 364 31.95 -3.62 0.51
CA ASN A 364 32.48 -2.32 0.94
C ASN A 364 31.38 -1.26 1.12
N SER A 365 30.21 -1.45 0.51
CA SER A 365 29.06 -0.54 0.68
C SER A 365 28.50 -0.52 2.11
N GLY A 366 28.75 -1.56 2.90
CA GLY A 366 28.10 -1.78 4.20
C GLY A 366 26.60 -2.13 4.09
N ILE A 367 26.08 -2.36 2.89
CA ILE A 367 24.69 -2.71 2.63
C ILE A 367 24.56 -4.25 2.56
N PRO A 368 23.56 -4.87 3.22
CA PRO A 368 23.36 -6.33 3.15
C PRO A 368 23.05 -6.83 1.74
N SER A 369 23.47 -8.06 1.38
CA SER A 369 23.14 -8.68 0.08
C SER A 369 21.65 -8.89 -0.13
N GLN A 370 20.88 -9.06 0.95
CA GLN A 370 19.44 -9.24 0.91
C GLN A 370 18.71 -8.09 0.22
N ILE A 371 19.31 -6.88 0.17
CA ILE A 371 18.74 -5.75 -0.58
C ILE A 371 18.54 -6.05 -2.07
N LEU A 372 19.37 -6.94 -2.64
CA LEU A 372 19.29 -7.34 -4.04
C LEU A 372 18.07 -8.23 -4.34
N SER A 373 17.43 -8.76 -3.29
CA SER A 373 16.19 -9.52 -3.39
C SER A 373 14.96 -8.60 -3.45
N LEU A 374 15.11 -7.27 -3.40
CA LEU A 374 14.01 -6.32 -3.56
C LEU A 374 13.93 -5.79 -4.99
N ILE A 375 12.72 -5.73 -5.55
CA ILE A 375 12.42 -5.02 -6.80
C ILE A 375 11.45 -3.87 -6.48
N PRO A 376 11.94 -2.62 -6.40
CA PRO A 376 11.07 -1.46 -6.24
C PRO A 376 10.16 -1.30 -7.46
N MET A 377 8.84 -1.20 -7.28
CA MET A 377 7.87 -1.00 -8.36
C MET A 377 6.90 0.12 -8.05
N ILE A 378 6.51 0.89 -9.08
CA ILE A 378 5.69 2.09 -8.92
C ILE A 378 4.32 1.73 -8.30
N LYS A 379 3.87 2.55 -7.34
CA LYS A 379 2.53 2.47 -6.71
C LYS A 379 1.41 2.85 -7.69
N PRO A 380 0.63 1.90 -8.25
CA PRO A 380 -0.37 2.21 -9.29
C PRO A 380 -1.52 3.09 -8.79
N PHE A 381 -1.93 2.92 -7.51
CA PHE A 381 -2.96 3.77 -6.91
C PHE A 381 -2.45 5.21 -6.73
N HIS A 382 -1.21 5.39 -6.27
CA HIS A 382 -0.60 6.72 -6.17
C HIS A 382 -0.40 7.41 -7.50
N VAL A 383 -0.08 6.67 -8.57
CA VAL A 383 -0.03 7.25 -9.92
C VAL A 383 -1.38 7.90 -10.25
N SER A 384 -2.48 7.19 -9.99
CA SER A 384 -3.83 7.72 -10.17
C SER A 384 -4.11 8.93 -9.28
N LEU A 385 -3.87 8.83 -7.96
CA LEU A 385 -4.10 9.94 -7.02
C LEU A 385 -3.30 11.20 -7.39
N ASN A 386 -1.99 11.06 -7.61
CA ASN A 386 -1.12 12.17 -7.99
C ASN A 386 -1.55 12.79 -9.31
N SER A 387 -1.97 11.98 -10.28
CA SER A 387 -2.43 12.50 -11.57
C SER A 387 -3.73 13.31 -11.45
N ARG A 388 -4.68 12.85 -10.63
CA ARG A 388 -5.94 13.54 -10.33
C ARG A 388 -5.73 14.86 -9.60
N GLU A 389 -4.94 14.83 -8.53
CA GLU A 389 -4.62 16.02 -7.75
C GLU A 389 -3.86 17.05 -8.60
N THR A 390 -2.84 16.62 -9.35
CA THR A 390 -2.05 17.52 -10.20
C THR A 390 -2.92 18.15 -11.28
N LEU A 391 -3.74 17.36 -11.97
CA LEU A 391 -4.63 17.89 -13.01
C LEU A 391 -5.63 18.88 -12.41
N PHE A 392 -6.23 18.56 -11.27
CA PHE A 392 -7.16 19.46 -10.58
C PHE A 392 -6.51 20.78 -10.17
N GLN A 393 -5.28 20.74 -9.62
CA GLN A 393 -4.55 21.93 -9.20
C GLN A 393 -4.13 22.82 -10.37
N ILE A 394 -3.62 22.24 -11.46
CA ILE A 394 -3.19 23.00 -12.64
C ILE A 394 -4.40 23.64 -13.35
N TYR A 395 -5.50 22.92 -13.47
CA TYR A 395 -6.74 23.40 -14.06
C TYR A 395 -7.73 23.92 -13.02
N HIS A 396 -7.23 24.38 -11.86
CA HIS A 396 -8.10 24.84 -10.77
C HIS A 396 -9.04 25.96 -11.21
N PHE A 397 -8.61 26.85 -12.13
CA PHE A 397 -9.48 27.90 -12.69
C PHE A 397 -10.72 27.32 -13.37
N PHE A 398 -10.56 26.25 -14.15
CA PHE A 398 -11.63 25.56 -14.85
C PHE A 398 -12.52 24.77 -13.88
N PHE A 399 -11.92 23.97 -12.99
CA PHE A 399 -12.70 23.18 -12.03
C PHE A 399 -13.41 24.04 -10.98
N LYS A 400 -12.85 25.20 -10.63
CA LYS A 400 -13.52 26.21 -9.80
C LYS A 400 -14.74 26.76 -10.52
N MET A 401 -14.63 27.13 -11.80
CA MET A 401 -15.80 27.55 -12.59
C MET A 401 -16.90 26.46 -12.60
N ILE A 402 -16.56 25.19 -12.82
CA ILE A 402 -17.53 24.08 -12.74
C ILE A 402 -18.15 24.00 -11.33
N TYR A 403 -17.34 24.04 -10.28
CA TYR A 403 -17.81 23.95 -8.89
C TYR A 403 -18.78 25.07 -8.53
N HIS A 404 -18.44 26.33 -8.82
CA HIS A 404 -19.30 27.48 -8.49
C HIS A 404 -20.62 27.44 -9.27
N ASN A 405 -20.61 27.01 -10.53
CA ASN A 405 -21.84 26.84 -11.30
C ASN A 405 -22.70 25.65 -10.82
N LEU A 406 -22.07 24.61 -10.27
CA LEU A 406 -22.79 23.46 -9.72
C LEU A 406 -23.42 23.77 -8.36
N PHE A 407 -22.66 24.33 -7.42
CA PHE A 407 -23.01 24.43 -6.01
C PHE A 407 -23.30 25.87 -5.52
N GLY A 408 -23.15 26.87 -6.39
CA GLY A 408 -23.41 28.28 -6.11
C GLY A 408 -22.15 29.12 -5.91
N GLU A 409 -22.18 30.37 -6.37
CA GLU A 409 -21.01 31.26 -6.37
C GLU A 409 -20.48 31.60 -4.96
N ASN A 410 -21.36 31.56 -3.95
CA ASN A 410 -21.04 31.83 -2.55
C ASN A 410 -20.27 30.70 -1.87
N LYS A 411 -20.17 29.51 -2.50
CA LYS A 411 -19.40 28.39 -1.96
C LYS A 411 -17.93 28.59 -2.27
N ILE A 412 -17.08 28.34 -1.27
CA ILE A 412 -15.63 28.40 -1.42
C ILE A 412 -15.18 27.04 -1.97
N LEU A 413 -14.18 27.06 -2.87
CA LEU A 413 -13.42 25.89 -3.26
C LEU A 413 -11.97 26.17 -2.90
N VAL A 414 -11.45 25.45 -1.90
CA VAL A 414 -10.05 25.54 -1.52
C VAL A 414 -9.13 25.01 -2.62
N GLN A 415 -7.87 25.47 -2.66
CA GLN A 415 -6.90 25.07 -3.69
C GLN A 415 -6.57 23.57 -3.65
N LYS A 416 -6.67 22.94 -2.47
CA LYS A 416 -6.48 21.50 -2.25
C LYS A 416 -7.69 20.91 -1.53
N PRO A 417 -8.79 20.63 -2.25
CA PRO A 417 -9.97 20.06 -1.64
C PRO A 417 -9.76 18.59 -1.27
N LYS A 418 -10.64 18.04 -0.43
CA LYS A 418 -10.64 16.62 -0.08
C LYS A 418 -10.62 15.75 -1.35
N PRO A 419 -9.92 14.60 -1.36
CA PRO A 419 -9.87 13.70 -2.51
C PRO A 419 -11.27 13.30 -3.00
N ARG A 420 -12.23 13.20 -2.08
CA ARG A 420 -13.66 12.97 -2.36
C ARG A 420 -14.27 14.02 -3.28
N LEU A 421 -14.02 15.29 -3.00
CA LEU A 421 -14.57 16.41 -3.77
C LEU A 421 -13.87 16.52 -5.13
N ILE A 422 -12.55 16.33 -5.17
CA ILE A 422 -11.79 16.24 -6.42
C ILE A 422 -12.40 15.15 -7.31
N ASP A 423 -12.56 13.93 -6.79
CA ASP A 423 -13.08 12.80 -7.57
C ASP A 423 -14.51 13.06 -8.07
N LEU A 424 -15.38 13.65 -7.25
CA LEU A 424 -16.74 14.02 -7.65
C LEU A 424 -16.73 14.99 -8.85
N ILE A 425 -16.00 16.10 -8.75
CA ILE A 425 -15.95 17.13 -9.79
C ILE A 425 -15.35 16.55 -11.08
N LEU A 426 -14.27 15.77 -10.98
CA LEU A 426 -13.64 15.14 -12.14
C LEU A 426 -14.58 14.16 -12.85
N ASN A 427 -15.30 13.30 -12.09
CA ASN A 427 -16.26 12.37 -12.69
C ASN A 427 -17.46 13.08 -13.32
N LEU A 428 -18.06 14.07 -12.64
CA LEU A 428 -19.16 14.87 -13.21
C LEU A 428 -18.73 15.58 -14.49
N THR A 429 -17.51 16.13 -14.51
CA THR A 429 -16.92 16.75 -15.71
C THR A 429 -16.74 15.74 -16.84
N PHE A 430 -16.22 14.55 -16.54
CA PHE A 430 -16.01 13.51 -17.54
C PHE A 430 -17.32 13.04 -18.18
N TYR A 431 -18.34 12.77 -17.38
CA TYR A 431 -19.64 12.33 -17.89
C TYR A 431 -20.39 13.48 -18.58
N GLY A 432 -20.31 14.70 -18.05
CA GLY A 432 -20.85 15.88 -18.71
C GLY A 432 -20.23 16.12 -20.09
N TRP A 433 -18.91 16.01 -20.22
CA TRP A 433 -18.22 16.07 -21.51
C TRP A 433 -18.68 14.96 -22.46
N LYS A 434 -18.71 13.71 -21.97
CA LYS A 434 -19.12 12.55 -22.77
C LYS A 434 -20.50 12.71 -23.41
N ASN A 435 -21.41 13.43 -22.75
CA ASN A 435 -22.75 13.67 -23.26
C ASN A 435 -22.78 14.62 -24.47
N ILE A 436 -21.79 15.50 -24.63
CA ILE A 436 -21.80 16.58 -25.64
C ILE A 436 -20.59 16.57 -26.59
N CYS A 437 -19.57 15.74 -26.34
CA CYS A 437 -18.28 15.80 -27.03
C CYS A 437 -18.40 15.74 -28.55
N ASN A 438 -19.27 14.86 -29.08
CA ASN A 438 -19.49 14.74 -30.52
C ASN A 438 -20.05 16.03 -31.15
N LEU A 439 -20.93 16.75 -30.44
CA LEU A 439 -21.47 18.02 -30.94
C LEU A 439 -20.37 19.07 -31.06
N ILE A 440 -19.55 19.19 -30.01
CA ILE A 440 -18.45 20.15 -29.94
C ILE A 440 -17.39 19.85 -31.00
N ILE A 441 -16.90 18.61 -31.06
CA ILE A 441 -15.85 18.19 -32.01
C ILE A 441 -16.32 18.41 -33.46
N ASN A 442 -17.58 18.08 -33.78
CA ASN A 442 -18.11 18.28 -35.13
C ASN A 442 -18.23 19.76 -35.51
N ARG A 443 -18.51 20.65 -34.55
CA ARG A 443 -18.61 22.09 -34.79
C ARG A 443 -17.23 22.73 -34.97
N PHE A 444 -16.31 22.44 -34.06
CA PHE A 444 -14.97 23.05 -34.08
C PHE A 444 -14.05 22.41 -35.12
N LYS A 445 -14.36 21.20 -35.61
CA LYS A 445 -13.60 20.47 -36.64
C LYS A 445 -12.09 20.50 -36.33
N ASN A 446 -11.30 21.10 -37.23
CA ASN A 446 -9.84 21.18 -37.18
C ASN A 446 -9.34 22.59 -36.81
N ILE A 447 -10.13 23.36 -36.07
CA ILE A 447 -9.71 24.68 -35.58
C ILE A 447 -8.51 24.53 -34.62
N LYS A 448 -7.54 25.44 -34.73
CA LYS A 448 -6.31 25.47 -33.92
C LYS A 448 -6.35 26.48 -32.77
N ASP A 449 -7.53 26.98 -32.42
CA ASP A 449 -7.72 27.91 -31.31
C ASP A 449 -7.17 27.34 -29.99
N ILE A 450 -6.41 28.16 -29.27
CA ILE A 450 -5.69 27.74 -28.06
C ILE A 450 -6.65 27.29 -26.96
N GLU A 451 -7.71 28.03 -26.69
CA GLU A 451 -8.68 27.72 -25.63
C GLU A 451 -9.43 26.41 -25.94
N TYR A 452 -9.84 26.23 -27.20
CA TYR A 452 -10.42 24.98 -27.67
C TYR A 452 -9.47 23.80 -27.48
N LEU A 453 -8.21 23.91 -27.92
CA LEU A 453 -7.23 22.84 -27.81
C LEU A 453 -6.86 22.51 -26.35
N ILE A 454 -6.80 23.51 -25.46
CA ILE A 454 -6.65 23.31 -24.01
C ILE A 454 -7.77 22.41 -23.48
N LEU A 455 -9.02 22.73 -23.82
CA LEU A 455 -10.17 21.97 -23.31
C LEU A 455 -10.29 20.58 -23.93
N ILE A 456 -10.00 20.42 -25.22
CA ILE A 456 -10.01 19.10 -25.85
C ILE A 456 -8.93 18.19 -25.23
N ASP A 457 -7.71 18.69 -25.04
CA ASP A 457 -6.68 17.90 -24.39
C ASP A 457 -7.04 17.58 -22.91
N LEU A 458 -7.68 18.51 -22.20
CA LEU A 458 -8.14 18.26 -20.83
C LEU A 458 -9.24 17.21 -20.79
N LEU A 459 -10.34 17.42 -21.53
CA LEU A 459 -11.59 16.68 -21.40
C LEU A 459 -11.58 15.35 -22.16
N ASP A 460 -10.98 15.31 -23.35
CA ASP A 460 -11.00 14.13 -24.22
C ASP A 460 -9.77 13.23 -24.04
N ASN A 461 -8.66 13.78 -23.56
CA ASN A 461 -7.41 13.04 -23.41
C ASN A 461 -6.99 12.83 -21.93
N SER A 462 -6.77 13.91 -21.20
CA SER A 462 -6.15 13.87 -19.86
C SER A 462 -7.11 13.32 -18.80
N LEU A 463 -8.35 13.81 -18.76
CA LEU A 463 -9.37 13.43 -17.79
C LEU A 463 -9.75 11.95 -17.84
N PRO A 464 -10.10 11.35 -19.01
CA PRO A 464 -10.36 9.91 -19.08
C PRO A 464 -9.15 9.08 -18.65
N LEU A 465 -7.93 9.48 -19.05
CA LEU A 465 -6.72 8.76 -18.69
C LEU A 465 -6.51 8.66 -17.18
N ILE A 466 -6.61 9.77 -16.44
CA ILE A 466 -6.40 9.79 -14.99
C ILE A 466 -7.53 9.10 -14.21
N LEU A 467 -8.74 9.06 -14.77
CA LEU A 467 -9.88 8.37 -14.16
C LEU A 467 -9.79 6.86 -14.38
N GLU A 468 -9.33 6.43 -15.56
CA GLU A 468 -9.36 5.03 -15.98
C GLU A 468 -8.08 4.25 -15.70
N ILE A 469 -6.90 4.89 -15.62
CA ILE A 469 -5.61 4.17 -15.53
C ILE A 469 -5.55 3.16 -14.39
N TYR A 470 -6.02 3.56 -13.20
CA TYR A 470 -6.12 2.65 -12.07
C TYR A 470 -7.45 1.90 -12.08
N ALA A 471 -8.55 2.65 -12.18
CA ALA A 471 -9.89 2.11 -11.97
C ALA A 471 -10.28 1.03 -12.98
N LYS A 472 -9.83 1.16 -14.24
CA LYS A 472 -10.10 0.21 -15.33
C LYS A 472 -8.85 -0.52 -15.80
N LEU A 473 -7.79 0.19 -16.21
CA LEU A 473 -6.68 -0.48 -16.91
C LEU A 473 -5.90 -1.40 -15.96
N PHE A 474 -5.46 -0.88 -14.82
CA PHE A 474 -4.73 -1.64 -13.81
C PHE A 474 -5.62 -2.72 -13.16
N ARG A 475 -6.77 -2.33 -12.60
CA ARG A 475 -7.64 -3.25 -11.84
C ARG A 475 -8.38 -4.29 -12.68
N CYS A 476 -8.48 -4.15 -13.99
CA CYS A 476 -8.96 -5.27 -14.85
C CYS A 476 -7.84 -6.28 -15.15
N GLY A 477 -6.59 -6.00 -14.78
CA GLY A 477 -5.43 -6.73 -15.27
C GLY A 477 -5.17 -6.52 -16.76
N PHE A 478 -5.65 -5.42 -17.36
CA PHE A 478 -5.43 -5.17 -18.78
C PHE A 478 -4.02 -4.62 -19.01
N TYR A 479 -3.04 -5.53 -19.02
CA TYR A 479 -1.61 -5.20 -19.07
C TYR A 479 -1.22 -4.27 -20.23
N LYS A 480 -1.65 -4.59 -21.46
CA LYS A 480 -1.29 -3.79 -22.64
C LYS A 480 -1.81 -2.36 -22.52
N GLY A 481 -3.10 -2.20 -22.18
CA GLY A 481 -3.69 -0.88 -21.97
C GLY A 481 -3.07 -0.13 -20.79
N TYR A 482 -2.75 -0.81 -19.69
CA TYR A 482 -2.07 -0.18 -18.56
C TYR A 482 -0.67 0.32 -18.94
N LEU A 483 0.11 -0.46 -19.69
CA LEU A 483 1.44 -0.04 -20.14
C LEU A 483 1.37 1.19 -21.06
N GLU A 484 0.46 1.19 -22.03
CA GLU A 484 0.16 2.37 -22.87
C GLU A 484 -0.32 3.57 -22.03
N GLY A 485 -1.16 3.31 -21.02
CA GLY A 485 -1.63 4.30 -20.06
C GLY A 485 -0.48 4.93 -19.26
N ILE A 486 0.50 4.15 -18.81
CA ILE A 486 1.67 4.68 -18.08
C ILE A 486 2.54 5.56 -18.99
N VAL A 487 2.69 5.21 -20.27
CA VAL A 487 3.38 6.09 -21.24
C VAL A 487 2.64 7.43 -21.36
N ARG A 488 1.31 7.41 -21.53
CA ARG A 488 0.50 8.63 -21.61
C ARG A 488 0.53 9.44 -20.32
N ILE A 489 0.47 8.79 -19.17
CA ILE A 489 0.58 9.44 -17.85
C ILE A 489 1.97 10.04 -17.66
N TRP A 490 3.03 9.39 -18.13
CA TRP A 490 4.36 9.98 -18.11
C TRP A 490 4.41 11.27 -18.92
N VAL A 491 3.85 11.29 -20.14
CA VAL A 491 3.74 12.50 -20.97
C VAL A 491 2.97 13.58 -20.21
N LEU A 492 1.85 13.23 -19.59
CA LEU A 492 1.07 14.15 -18.78
C LEU A 492 1.88 14.72 -17.60
N PHE A 493 2.56 13.88 -16.82
CA PHE A 493 3.42 14.33 -15.73
C PHE A 493 4.59 15.19 -16.19
N GLN A 494 5.15 14.91 -17.37
CA GLN A 494 6.19 15.73 -17.97
C GLN A 494 5.64 17.11 -18.34
N ARG A 495 4.46 17.18 -18.96
CA ARG A 495 3.78 18.44 -19.32
C ARG A 495 3.41 19.27 -18.11
N LEU A 496 2.74 18.65 -17.14
CA LEU A 496 2.29 19.29 -15.90
C LEU A 496 3.45 19.56 -14.92
N GLN A 497 4.68 19.19 -15.29
CA GLN A 497 5.88 19.32 -14.48
C GLN A 497 5.76 18.68 -13.09
N ARG A 498 5.06 17.54 -13.01
CA ARG A 498 4.97 16.78 -11.75
C ARG A 498 6.33 16.16 -11.46
N HIS A 499 7.10 16.89 -10.67
CA HIS A 499 8.40 16.43 -10.19
C HIS A 499 8.26 15.06 -9.53
N ASN A 500 9.33 14.25 -9.62
CA ASN A 500 9.38 12.85 -9.17
C ASN A 500 8.60 11.87 -10.05
N TYR A 501 7.30 12.08 -10.29
CA TYR A 501 6.49 11.14 -11.08
C TYR A 501 6.79 11.19 -12.59
N ASN A 502 7.33 12.30 -13.08
CA ASN A 502 7.93 12.40 -14.42
C ASN A 502 9.17 11.49 -14.61
N LYS A 503 9.73 10.96 -13.53
CA LYS A 503 10.83 10.00 -13.51
C LYS A 503 10.36 8.60 -13.08
N ALA A 504 9.48 8.49 -12.09
CA ALA A 504 8.97 7.22 -11.57
C ALA A 504 8.35 6.36 -12.67
N SER A 505 7.55 6.99 -13.54
CA SER A 505 6.90 6.31 -14.66
C SER A 505 7.92 5.79 -15.67
N LEU A 506 9.00 6.55 -15.94
CA LEU A 506 10.10 6.10 -16.81
C LEU A 506 10.87 4.94 -16.23
N ILE A 507 11.10 4.93 -14.92
CA ILE A 507 11.75 3.82 -14.22
C ILE A 507 10.95 2.52 -14.45
N PHE A 508 9.64 2.56 -14.20
CA PHE A 508 8.77 1.40 -14.41
C PHE A 508 8.80 0.93 -15.87
N LEU A 509 8.67 1.85 -16.83
CA LEU A 509 8.74 1.52 -18.26
C LEU A 509 10.09 0.91 -18.64
N SER A 510 11.19 1.46 -18.12
CA SER A 510 12.54 0.96 -18.34
C SER A 510 12.69 -0.49 -17.86
N ASP A 511 12.22 -0.79 -16.64
CA ASP A 511 12.27 -2.15 -16.10
C ASP A 511 11.45 -3.13 -16.94
N VAL A 512 10.22 -2.74 -17.29
CA VAL A 512 9.33 -3.57 -18.12
C VAL A 512 9.94 -3.85 -19.49
N PHE A 513 10.51 -2.84 -20.16
CA PHE A 513 11.17 -3.02 -21.45
C PHE A 513 12.43 -3.86 -21.32
N TYR A 514 13.23 -3.66 -20.28
CA TYR A 514 14.39 -4.49 -20.01
C TYR A 514 14.00 -5.95 -19.82
N TRP A 515 12.99 -6.25 -18.99
CA TRP A 515 12.49 -7.60 -18.80
C TRP A 515 11.91 -8.21 -20.07
N THR A 516 11.24 -7.40 -20.89
CA THR A 516 10.68 -7.85 -22.18
C THR A 516 11.78 -8.23 -23.17
N ILE A 517 12.79 -7.37 -23.34
CA ILE A 517 13.93 -7.60 -24.26
C ILE A 517 14.70 -8.85 -23.85
N ASN A 518 14.93 -9.02 -22.54
CA ASN A 518 15.67 -10.14 -21.99
C ASN A 518 14.81 -11.40 -21.77
N LYS A 519 13.51 -11.37 -22.12
CA LYS A 519 12.56 -12.47 -21.89
C LYS A 519 12.56 -12.97 -20.44
N HIS A 520 12.66 -12.04 -19.49
CA HIS A 520 12.72 -12.37 -18.07
C HIS A 520 11.35 -12.86 -17.57
N PRO A 521 11.25 -13.97 -16.81
CA PRO A 521 9.97 -14.59 -16.41
C PRO A 521 8.99 -13.66 -15.68
N ILE A 522 9.51 -12.63 -15.00
CA ILE A 522 8.67 -11.61 -14.32
C ILE A 522 7.70 -10.91 -15.29
N ILE A 523 8.00 -10.86 -16.59
CA ILE A 523 7.12 -10.24 -17.58
C ILE A 523 5.81 -11.01 -17.71
N ASP A 524 5.85 -12.33 -17.61
CA ASP A 524 4.66 -13.18 -17.69
C ASP A 524 3.86 -13.10 -16.40
N ILE A 525 4.54 -12.97 -15.25
CA ILE A 525 3.88 -12.69 -13.96
C ILE A 525 3.14 -11.35 -14.04
N LEU A 526 3.78 -10.30 -14.54
CA LEU A 526 3.15 -8.98 -14.67
C LEU A 526 1.98 -8.99 -15.65
N LYS A 527 2.10 -9.68 -16.79
CA LYS A 527 1.01 -9.79 -17.77
C LYS A 527 -0.20 -10.51 -17.21
N ASN A 528 0.01 -11.59 -16.47
CA ASN A 528 -1.05 -12.46 -15.98
C ASN A 528 -1.62 -12.02 -14.63
N ASN A 529 -0.85 -11.29 -13.83
CA ASN A 529 -1.16 -10.96 -12.43
C ASN A 529 -0.94 -9.49 -12.07
N LEU A 530 -1.04 -8.57 -13.05
CA LEU A 530 -0.86 -7.13 -12.83
C LEU A 530 -1.57 -6.58 -11.57
N PRO A 531 -2.84 -6.94 -11.28
CA PRO A 531 -3.57 -6.39 -10.13
C PRO A 531 -3.03 -6.80 -8.76
N ILE A 532 -2.15 -7.80 -8.68
CA ILE A 532 -1.50 -8.22 -7.41
C ILE A 532 -0.51 -7.14 -6.92
N PHE A 533 0.09 -6.38 -7.83
CA PHE A 533 1.07 -5.33 -7.54
C PHE A 533 0.39 -4.02 -7.07
N ASN A 534 -0.57 -4.12 -6.16
CA ASN A 534 -1.44 -3.02 -5.74
C ASN A 534 -1.09 -2.50 -4.34
N ASP A 535 -1.09 -1.19 -4.17
CA ASP A 535 -0.81 -0.48 -2.92
C ASP A 535 -2.05 -0.01 -2.16
N TYR A 536 -3.23 -0.21 -2.73
CA TYR A 536 -4.52 0.19 -2.15
C TYR A 536 -4.75 -0.31 -0.72
N PHE A 537 -4.35 -1.55 -0.41
CA PHE A 537 -4.51 -2.12 0.93
C PHE A 537 -3.72 -1.35 1.97
N VAL A 538 -2.48 -0.98 1.63
CA VAL A 538 -1.59 -0.24 2.52
C VAL A 538 -2.20 1.13 2.81
N GLU A 539 -2.71 1.82 1.79
CA GLU A 539 -3.33 3.14 1.95
C GLU A 539 -4.65 3.10 2.72
N ASN A 540 -5.48 2.09 2.47
CA ASN A 540 -6.71 1.88 3.25
C ASN A 540 -6.39 1.56 4.72
N PHE A 541 -5.38 0.74 4.97
CA PHE A 541 -4.94 0.41 6.32
C PHE A 541 -4.45 1.65 7.05
N HIS A 542 -3.56 2.45 6.43
CA HIS A 542 -3.09 3.71 6.99
C HIS A 542 -4.22 4.71 7.23
N SER A 543 -5.19 4.81 6.33
CA SER A 543 -6.34 5.70 6.49
C SER A 543 -7.23 5.27 7.66
N SER A 544 -7.46 3.96 7.80
CA SER A 544 -8.20 3.38 8.93
C SER A 544 -7.48 3.61 10.25
N LEU A 545 -6.15 3.51 10.24
CA LEU A 545 -5.33 3.76 11.42
C LEU A 545 -5.39 5.24 11.82
N ARG A 546 -5.15 6.17 10.88
CA ARG A 546 -5.24 7.63 11.11
C ARG A 546 -6.58 8.02 11.71
N TYR A 547 -7.68 7.45 11.20
CA TYR A 547 -9.01 7.71 11.73
C TYR A 547 -9.20 7.28 13.20
N GLN A 548 -8.48 6.25 13.65
CA GLN A 548 -8.60 5.66 14.98
C GLN A 548 -7.51 6.13 15.96
N THR A 549 -6.62 7.01 15.52
CA THR A 549 -5.50 7.53 16.32
C THR A 549 -5.49 9.06 16.27
N ALA A 550 -5.16 9.70 17.38
CA ALA A 550 -4.90 11.12 17.49
C ALA A 550 -3.39 11.41 17.54
N GLU A 551 -2.99 12.64 17.24
CA GLU A 551 -1.59 13.09 17.36
C GLU A 551 -1.00 12.87 18.75
N SER A 552 -1.83 12.89 19.79
CA SER A 552 -1.43 12.61 21.16
C SER A 552 -1.11 11.14 21.45
N ASN A 553 -1.37 10.22 20.52
CA ASN A 553 -1.10 8.80 20.74
C ASN A 553 0.40 8.48 20.72
N THR A 554 0.83 7.71 21.71
CA THR A 554 2.20 7.20 21.75
C THR A 554 2.42 6.13 20.68
N GLU A 555 3.68 5.95 20.26
CA GLU A 555 4.08 4.92 19.29
C GLU A 555 3.51 3.52 19.63
N LYS A 556 3.61 3.09 20.89
CA LYS A 556 3.07 1.80 21.35
C LYS A 556 1.56 1.69 21.16
N GLN A 557 0.82 2.78 21.39
CA GLN A 557 -0.62 2.80 21.19
C GLN A 557 -0.97 2.69 19.72
N ILE A 558 -0.23 3.37 18.84
CA ILE A 558 -0.43 3.29 17.38
C ILE A 558 -0.15 1.86 16.89
N ILE A 559 0.96 1.24 17.32
CA ILE A 559 1.30 -0.15 16.97
C ILE A 559 0.23 -1.13 17.47
N GLN A 560 -0.24 -0.96 18.71
CA GLN A 560 -1.33 -1.78 19.25
C GLN A 560 -2.61 -1.62 18.42
N LYS A 561 -2.93 -0.39 18.01
CA LYS A 561 -4.13 -0.12 17.21
C LYS A 561 -4.02 -0.71 15.81
N ALA A 562 -2.85 -0.66 15.19
CA ALA A 562 -2.58 -1.33 13.92
C ALA A 562 -2.80 -2.86 14.02
N LYS A 563 -2.31 -3.50 15.10
CA LYS A 563 -2.54 -4.94 15.34
C LYS A 563 -4.01 -5.28 15.54
N ILE A 564 -4.74 -4.44 16.26
CA ILE A 564 -6.19 -4.58 16.47
C ILE A 564 -6.93 -4.53 15.14
N ILE A 565 -6.66 -3.52 14.30
CA ILE A 565 -7.24 -3.40 12.95
C ILE A 565 -6.92 -4.64 12.09
N ASP A 566 -5.70 -5.17 12.17
CA ASP A 566 -5.29 -6.36 11.43
C ASP A 566 -6.03 -7.64 11.85
N ILE A 567 -6.27 -7.82 13.15
CA ILE A 567 -7.02 -8.97 13.70
C ILE A 567 -8.50 -8.86 13.31
N GLU A 568 -9.08 -7.67 13.45
CA GLU A 568 -10.51 -7.43 13.25
C GLU A 568 -10.90 -7.30 11.77
N ARG A 569 -9.94 -7.30 10.83
CA ARG A 569 -10.20 -7.15 9.39
C ARG A 569 -11.06 -8.25 8.77
N ASN A 570 -11.18 -9.42 9.42
CA ASN A 570 -11.96 -10.56 8.94
C ASN A 570 -13.31 -10.70 9.64
N ASP A 571 -13.61 -9.84 10.62
CA ASP A 571 -14.88 -9.84 11.33
C ASP A 571 -15.88 -8.90 10.62
N GLU A 572 -16.86 -9.49 9.93
CA GLU A 572 -17.90 -8.73 9.21
C GLU A 572 -18.77 -7.90 10.15
N GLU A 573 -18.97 -8.34 11.40
CA GLU A 573 -19.74 -7.60 12.40
C GLU A 573 -18.95 -6.40 12.92
N PHE A 574 -17.65 -6.55 13.17
CA PHE A 574 -16.78 -5.42 13.53
C PHE A 574 -16.72 -4.37 12.42
N LYS A 575 -16.50 -4.76 11.16
CA LYS A 575 -16.53 -3.83 10.01
C LYS A 575 -17.82 -3.04 9.95
N SER A 576 -18.97 -3.65 10.21
CA SER A 576 -20.26 -2.96 10.17
C SER A 576 -20.42 -1.88 11.25
N ALA A 577 -19.69 -1.97 12.36
CA ALA A 577 -19.70 -0.99 13.45
C ALA A 577 -18.79 0.22 13.20
N PHE A 578 -17.76 0.08 12.34
CA PHE A 578 -16.81 1.16 11.98
C PHE A 578 -16.99 1.69 10.55
N ILE A 579 -17.78 1.01 9.71
CA ILE A 579 -18.34 1.62 8.50
C ILE A 579 -19.30 2.71 8.98
N ASN A 580 -18.83 3.95 8.90
CA ASN A 580 -19.67 5.12 9.09
C ASN A 580 -20.83 5.01 8.08
N THR A 581 -22.03 4.68 8.57
CA THR A 581 -23.26 4.63 7.78
C THR A 581 -23.72 6.02 7.32
N ARG A 582 -22.93 7.08 7.60
CA ARG A 582 -22.96 8.37 6.87
C ARG A 582 -22.46 8.26 5.43
N ASN A 583 -22.68 7.14 4.75
CA ASN A 583 -22.71 7.13 3.29
C ASN A 583 -24.15 7.36 2.88
N THR A 584 -24.53 8.62 2.83
CA THR A 584 -25.74 9.00 2.10
C THR A 584 -25.50 8.71 0.62
N LYS A 585 -26.22 7.71 0.12
CA LYS A 585 -26.29 7.36 -1.29
C LYS A 585 -26.74 8.59 -2.07
N ILE A 586 -25.84 9.27 -2.79
CA ILE A 586 -26.27 10.21 -3.83
C ILE A 586 -27.08 9.37 -4.83
N SER A 587 -28.35 9.70 -5.01
CA SER A 587 -29.19 8.92 -5.91
C SER A 587 -28.61 8.98 -7.32
N LYS A 588 -28.66 7.87 -8.05
CA LYS A 588 -28.21 7.81 -9.45
C LYS A 588 -28.90 8.89 -10.31
N VAL A 589 -30.17 9.16 -10.01
CA VAL A 589 -30.96 10.23 -10.64
C VAL A 589 -30.32 11.60 -10.42
N LYS A 590 -29.90 11.90 -9.19
CA LYS A 590 -29.24 13.16 -8.85
C LYS A 590 -27.88 13.31 -9.53
N LEU A 591 -27.11 12.23 -9.63
CA LEU A 591 -25.85 12.24 -10.39
C LEU A 591 -26.09 12.54 -11.86
N ILE A 592 -27.05 11.87 -12.51
CA ILE A 592 -27.40 12.12 -13.92
C ILE A 592 -27.83 13.58 -14.12
N SER A 593 -28.62 14.13 -13.20
CA SER A 593 -29.00 15.55 -13.24
C SER A 593 -27.78 16.48 -13.15
N LEU A 594 -26.85 16.22 -12.23
CA LEU A 594 -25.60 16.99 -12.12
C LEU A 594 -24.72 16.84 -13.37
N GLU A 595 -24.62 15.65 -13.96
CA GLU A 595 -23.91 15.41 -15.21
C GLU A 595 -24.48 16.25 -16.36
N LYS A 596 -25.82 16.33 -16.47
CA LYS A 596 -26.50 17.21 -17.44
C LYS A 596 -26.25 18.68 -17.16
N LYS A 597 -26.25 19.09 -15.89
CA LYS A 597 -25.91 20.46 -15.48
C LYS A 597 -24.47 20.82 -15.90
N VAL A 598 -23.50 19.92 -15.69
CA VAL A 598 -22.13 20.11 -16.20
C VAL A 598 -22.10 20.20 -17.72
N SER A 599 -22.89 19.38 -18.41
CA SER A 599 -22.99 19.43 -19.87
C SER A 599 -23.46 20.82 -20.34
N LEU A 600 -24.47 21.40 -19.69
CA LEU A 600 -24.93 22.76 -19.97
C LEU A 600 -23.85 23.83 -19.74
N ILE A 601 -23.10 23.72 -18.63
CA ILE A 601 -21.99 24.63 -18.33
C ILE A 601 -20.92 24.55 -19.42
N LEU A 602 -20.57 23.34 -19.86
CA LEU A 602 -19.59 23.15 -20.93
C LEU A 602 -20.08 23.68 -22.29
N LEU A 603 -21.35 23.47 -22.64
CA LEU A 603 -21.93 24.04 -23.88
C LEU A 603 -21.84 25.57 -23.88
N SER A 604 -22.14 26.22 -22.75
CA SER A 604 -22.01 27.68 -22.60
C SER A 604 -20.56 28.14 -22.78
N LEU A 605 -19.61 27.44 -22.15
CA LEU A 605 -18.19 27.75 -22.27
C LEU A 605 -17.68 27.61 -23.71
N PHE A 606 -18.09 26.56 -24.43
CA PHE A 606 -17.70 26.39 -25.83
C PHE A 606 -18.36 27.43 -26.74
N ASP A 607 -19.55 27.95 -26.41
CA ASP A 607 -20.13 29.09 -27.13
C ASP A 607 -19.28 30.36 -26.95
N GLU A 608 -18.83 30.65 -25.72
CA GLU A 608 -17.93 31.77 -25.46
C GLU A 608 -16.60 31.63 -26.19
N ILE A 609 -15.99 30.43 -26.16
CA ILE A 609 -14.76 30.13 -26.90
C ILE A 609 -14.96 30.34 -28.40
N TYR A 610 -16.09 29.90 -28.96
CA TYR A 610 -16.40 30.10 -30.37
C TYR A 610 -16.43 31.59 -30.76
N HIS A 611 -16.95 32.47 -29.91
CA HIS A 611 -16.95 33.92 -30.14
C HIS A 611 -15.60 34.59 -29.86
N ASN A 612 -14.67 33.89 -29.19
CA ASN A 612 -13.35 34.38 -28.82
C ASN A 612 -12.20 33.74 -29.60
N ILE A 613 -12.50 32.99 -30.66
CA ILE A 613 -11.48 32.37 -31.52
C ILE A 613 -10.43 33.39 -31.94
N GLY A 614 -9.15 33.04 -31.73
CA GLY A 614 -8.00 33.87 -32.11
C GLY A 614 -7.79 35.13 -31.25
N LYS A 615 -8.50 35.27 -30.12
CA LYS A 615 -8.34 36.41 -29.19
C LYS A 615 -7.41 36.13 -28.02
N THR A 616 -6.93 34.90 -27.85
CA THR A 616 -5.97 34.53 -26.80
C THR A 616 -4.68 35.34 -26.96
N LYS A 617 -4.21 35.99 -25.89
CA LYS A 617 -2.96 36.78 -25.92
C LYS A 617 -1.82 36.00 -25.31
N ASN A 618 -0.68 36.01 -25.99
CA ASN A 618 0.58 35.50 -25.46
C ASN A 618 1.38 36.67 -24.86
N ASN A 619 1.58 36.64 -23.54
CA ASN A 619 2.12 37.79 -22.80
C ASN A 619 3.63 37.73 -22.55
N ASN A 620 4.34 36.64 -22.87
CA ASN A 620 5.83 36.50 -22.80
C ASN A 620 6.35 35.08 -23.16
N ASN A 621 5.67 34.31 -24.01
CA ASN A 621 5.91 32.88 -24.31
C ASN A 621 5.79 31.89 -23.13
N GLU A 622 5.58 32.38 -21.90
CA GLU A 622 5.38 31.56 -20.70
C GLU A 622 3.94 31.60 -20.17
N THR A 623 3.20 32.69 -20.45
CA THR A 623 1.83 32.89 -19.96
C THR A 623 0.87 33.32 -21.05
N PHE A 624 -0.38 32.89 -20.90
CA PHE A 624 -1.46 33.09 -21.87
C PHE A 624 -2.68 33.69 -21.15
N GLU A 625 -3.28 34.71 -21.75
CA GLU A 625 -4.53 35.31 -21.29
C GLU A 625 -5.68 34.66 -22.04
N LEU A 626 -6.61 34.03 -21.32
CA LEU A 626 -7.75 33.31 -21.87
C LEU A 626 -9.03 34.18 -21.78
N PRO A 627 -9.46 34.84 -22.88
CA PRO A 627 -10.69 35.60 -22.96
C PRO A 627 -11.93 34.93 -22.36
N SER A 628 -12.20 33.65 -22.68
CA SER A 628 -13.42 32.96 -22.23
C SER A 628 -13.38 32.54 -20.76
N PHE A 629 -12.30 32.86 -20.05
CA PHE A 629 -12.17 32.66 -18.61
C PHE A 629 -11.99 34.01 -17.88
N ASN A 630 -12.71 35.04 -18.31
CA ASN A 630 -12.59 36.40 -17.77
C ASN A 630 -11.14 36.93 -17.83
N ASN A 631 -10.47 36.74 -18.97
CA ASN A 631 -9.06 37.09 -19.18
C ASN A 631 -8.11 36.46 -18.15
N LYS A 632 -8.37 35.21 -17.73
CA LYS A 632 -7.52 34.49 -16.80
C LYS A 632 -6.13 34.30 -17.40
N ILE A 633 -5.10 34.68 -16.65
CA ILE A 633 -3.72 34.37 -16.99
C ILE A 633 -3.39 32.95 -16.52
N VAL A 634 -2.96 32.12 -17.46
CA VAL A 634 -2.52 30.74 -17.23
C VAL A 634 -1.07 30.55 -17.66
N ASP A 635 -0.42 29.56 -17.05
CA ASP A 635 0.94 29.14 -17.38
C ASP A 635 0.95 28.04 -18.45
N ILE A 636 2.08 27.90 -19.13
CA ILE A 636 2.30 26.96 -20.24
C ILE A 636 1.93 25.50 -19.93
N ARG A 637 1.92 25.08 -18.66
CA ARG A 637 1.50 23.73 -18.22
C ARG A 637 0.04 23.39 -18.59
N VAL A 638 -0.80 24.40 -18.78
CA VAL A 638 -2.22 24.24 -19.15
C VAL A 638 -2.38 23.96 -20.66
N LEU A 639 -1.42 24.39 -21.48
CA LEU A 639 -1.48 24.26 -22.92
C LEU A 639 -1.11 22.86 -23.40
N PRO A 640 -1.56 22.46 -24.62
CA PRO A 640 -1.09 21.25 -25.27
C PRO A 640 0.44 21.21 -25.40
N LEU A 641 1.00 20.00 -25.54
CA LEU A 641 2.46 19.83 -25.41
C LEU A 641 3.29 20.59 -26.45
N ALA A 642 2.75 20.92 -27.63
CA ALA A 642 3.50 21.65 -28.66
C ALA A 642 4.02 23.00 -28.16
N TRP A 643 3.29 23.67 -27.26
CA TRP A 643 3.73 24.94 -26.68
C TRP A 643 4.96 24.81 -25.77
N SER A 644 5.24 23.60 -25.27
CA SER A 644 6.50 23.32 -24.56
C SER A 644 7.70 23.07 -25.49
N THR A 645 7.49 23.01 -26.81
CA THR A 645 8.54 22.75 -27.79
C THR A 645 9.08 24.07 -28.38
N SER A 646 10.23 24.00 -29.07
CA SER A 646 10.77 25.16 -29.77
C SER A 646 9.94 25.59 -30.98
N ASN A 647 9.11 24.68 -31.52
CA ASN A 647 8.39 24.86 -32.77
C ASN A 647 6.89 24.90 -32.45
N LEU A 648 6.39 26.12 -32.23
CA LEU A 648 5.00 26.35 -31.87
C LEU A 648 4.06 26.03 -33.05
N PRO A 649 2.83 25.53 -32.78
CA PRO A 649 1.81 25.45 -33.81
C PRO A 649 1.44 26.84 -34.33
N ASP A 650 1.25 26.95 -35.64
CA ASP A 650 0.92 28.21 -36.29
C ASP A 650 -0.57 28.25 -36.64
N GLU A 651 -1.36 29.07 -35.95
CA GLU A 651 -2.84 29.11 -36.10
C GLU A 651 -3.30 29.42 -37.53
N GLU A 652 -2.48 30.12 -38.32
CA GLU A 652 -2.78 30.48 -39.71
C GLU A 652 -2.42 29.36 -40.70
N LYS A 653 -1.56 28.40 -40.30
CA LYS A 653 -1.14 27.29 -41.16
C LYS A 653 -2.01 26.05 -40.98
N ILE A 654 -2.41 25.51 -42.12
CA ILE A 654 -3.15 24.26 -42.25
C ILE A 654 -2.26 23.04 -41.94
N CYS A 655 -0.93 23.16 -42.13
CA CYS A 655 0.05 22.11 -41.90
C CYS A 655 1.35 22.69 -41.32
N ASP A 656 1.86 22.10 -40.23
CA ASP A 656 3.05 22.55 -39.50
C ASP A 656 4.35 21.77 -39.89
N ALA A 657 4.30 20.97 -40.95
CA ALA A 657 5.47 20.25 -41.47
C ALA A 657 6.42 21.21 -42.21
N GLU A 658 7.72 21.16 -41.91
CA GLU A 658 8.74 22.08 -42.44
C GLU A 658 8.78 22.12 -43.97
N ASN A 659 8.56 20.98 -44.64
CA ASN A 659 8.64 20.84 -46.10
C ASN A 659 7.26 20.63 -46.76
N CYS A 660 6.19 21.21 -46.19
CA CYS A 660 4.86 21.08 -46.76
C CYS A 660 4.72 21.89 -48.06
N ASN A 661 4.66 21.21 -49.21
CA ASN A 661 4.40 21.81 -50.52
C ASN A 661 2.94 21.67 -51.00
N ILE A 662 2.06 21.13 -50.15
CA ILE A 662 0.66 20.90 -50.50
C ILE A 662 -0.12 22.19 -50.26
N THR A 663 -0.68 22.75 -51.32
CA THR A 663 -1.50 23.98 -51.30
C THR A 663 -3.00 23.72 -51.42
N ASN A 664 -3.41 22.51 -51.83
CA ASN A 664 -4.79 22.20 -52.26
C ASN A 664 -5.51 21.08 -51.46
N SER A 665 -4.98 20.59 -50.34
CA SER A 665 -5.70 19.59 -49.54
C SER A 665 -6.68 20.25 -48.58
N SER A 666 -7.96 19.88 -48.69
CA SER A 666 -9.03 20.35 -47.79
C SER A 666 -9.05 19.64 -46.42
N SER A 667 -8.23 18.60 -46.22
CA SER A 667 -8.22 17.84 -44.97
C SER A 667 -6.87 17.85 -44.27
N ASN A 668 -6.78 18.64 -43.20
CA ASN A 668 -5.76 18.51 -42.18
C ASN A 668 -6.25 17.65 -41.00
N ILE A 669 -5.33 17.25 -40.14
CA ILE A 669 -5.59 16.62 -38.85
C ILE A 669 -4.85 17.44 -37.82
N VAL A 670 -5.55 17.92 -36.79
CA VAL A 670 -4.93 18.52 -35.61
C VAL A 670 -4.66 17.41 -34.61
N LEU A 671 -3.39 17.23 -34.25
CA LEU A 671 -2.97 16.27 -33.24
C LEU A 671 -3.19 16.85 -31.84
N ILE A 672 -3.25 15.97 -30.84
CA ILE A 672 -3.39 16.35 -29.42
C ILE A 672 -2.29 17.31 -28.95
N CYS A 673 -1.10 17.27 -29.57
CA CYS A 673 -0.05 18.21 -29.22
C CYS A 673 -0.37 19.66 -29.65
N GLY A 674 -1.32 19.87 -30.56
CA GLY A 674 -1.71 21.16 -31.14
C GLY A 674 -1.22 21.38 -32.58
N HIS A 675 -0.25 20.58 -33.03
CA HIS A 675 0.22 20.64 -34.41
C HIS A 675 -0.79 20.01 -35.38
N SER A 676 -0.96 20.66 -36.50
CA SER A 676 -1.78 20.27 -37.63
C SER A 676 -0.92 19.73 -38.76
N TYR A 677 -1.40 18.68 -39.45
CA TYR A 677 -0.73 18.12 -40.61
C TYR A 677 -1.75 17.74 -41.68
N HIS A 678 -1.39 17.88 -42.96
CA HIS A 678 -2.09 17.15 -44.01
C HIS A 678 -1.94 15.65 -43.76
N LYS A 679 -2.95 14.85 -44.15
CA LYS A 679 -2.92 13.38 -43.97
C LYS A 679 -1.70 12.76 -44.64
N GLU A 680 -1.37 13.26 -45.83
CA GLU A 680 -0.22 12.84 -46.63
C GLU A 680 1.09 13.21 -45.92
N CYS A 681 1.22 14.45 -45.44
CA CYS A 681 2.39 14.89 -44.69
C CYS A 681 2.60 14.06 -43.42
N LEU A 682 1.52 13.77 -42.69
CA LEU A 682 1.58 12.96 -41.49
C LEU A 682 1.98 11.51 -41.80
N SER A 683 1.50 10.95 -42.92
CA SER A 683 1.89 9.62 -43.39
C SER A 683 3.39 9.55 -43.73
N PHE A 684 3.93 10.56 -44.41
CA PHE A 684 5.38 10.67 -44.66
C PHE A 684 6.21 10.74 -43.36
N LEU A 685 5.64 11.30 -42.30
CA LEU A 685 6.25 11.37 -40.96
C LEU A 685 5.98 10.11 -40.10
N ASN A 686 5.51 9.01 -40.69
CA ASN A 686 5.14 7.77 -39.99
C ASN A 686 4.11 8.00 -38.86
N GLU A 687 3.12 8.84 -39.10
CA GLU A 687 2.03 9.18 -38.18
C GLU A 687 2.50 9.83 -36.86
N LYS A 688 3.61 10.56 -36.90
CA LYS A 688 4.22 11.19 -35.73
C LYS A 688 4.43 12.68 -35.93
N CYS A 689 4.20 13.44 -34.86
CA CYS A 689 4.72 14.79 -34.76
C CYS A 689 6.20 14.74 -34.35
N GLU A 690 7.09 15.18 -35.24
CA GLU A 690 8.53 15.15 -35.02
C GLU A 690 8.96 16.08 -33.86
N TYR A 691 8.38 17.28 -33.78
CA TYR A 691 8.70 18.24 -32.71
C TYR A 691 8.34 17.70 -31.33
N TYR A 692 7.15 17.10 -31.21
CA TYR A 692 6.68 16.42 -30.02
C TYR A 692 7.61 15.26 -29.63
N PHE A 693 7.99 14.42 -30.60
CA PHE A 693 8.88 13.29 -30.37
C PHE A 693 10.27 13.72 -29.91
N ASN A 694 10.85 14.76 -30.53
CA ASN A 694 12.16 15.30 -30.18
C ASN A 694 12.16 15.92 -28.79
N TYR A 695 11.11 16.67 -28.43
CA TYR A 695 10.94 17.22 -27.10
C TYR A 695 10.88 16.14 -26.03
N LEU A 696 10.04 15.11 -26.20
CA LEU A 696 9.94 14.01 -25.26
C LEU A 696 11.25 13.23 -25.15
N SER A 697 11.92 12.96 -26.27
CA SER A 697 13.23 12.28 -26.31
C SER A 697 14.30 13.05 -25.53
N LYS A 698 14.34 14.37 -25.67
CA LYS A 698 15.23 15.24 -24.89
C LYS A 698 14.92 15.16 -23.39
N ASN A 699 13.64 15.21 -23.02
CA ASN A 699 13.23 15.13 -21.61
C ASN A 699 13.51 13.76 -20.98
N ILE A 700 13.38 12.67 -21.73
CA ILE A 700 13.80 11.34 -21.28
C ILE A 700 15.28 11.36 -20.92
N LYS A 701 16.15 11.89 -21.80
CA LYS A 701 17.60 12.02 -21.53
C LYS A 701 17.87 12.85 -20.27
N THR A 702 17.24 14.02 -20.13
CA THR A 702 17.39 14.88 -18.95
C THR A 702 16.95 14.17 -17.66
N ASN A 703 15.80 13.52 -17.67
CA ASN A 703 15.27 12.78 -16.52
C ASN A 703 16.18 11.60 -16.15
N ILE A 704 16.71 10.85 -17.12
CA ILE A 704 17.66 9.74 -16.90
C ILE A 704 18.98 10.25 -16.31
N ILE A 705 19.55 11.34 -16.83
CA ILE A 705 20.78 11.94 -16.27
C ILE A 705 20.57 12.33 -14.80
N SER A 706 19.42 12.96 -14.50
CA SER A 706 19.05 13.31 -13.12
C SER A 706 18.89 12.08 -12.23
N LEU A 707 18.26 11.01 -12.73
CA LEU A 707 18.09 9.74 -12.03
C LEU A 707 19.42 9.04 -11.72
N ASN A 708 20.30 8.95 -12.71
CA ASN A 708 21.62 8.35 -12.54
C ASN A 708 22.42 9.14 -11.51
N LYS A 709 22.46 10.47 -11.61
CA LYS A 709 23.16 11.31 -10.62
C LYS A 709 22.71 11.03 -9.18
N ARG A 710 21.41 10.80 -8.95
CA ARG A 710 20.87 10.43 -7.64
C ARG A 710 21.20 8.99 -7.24
N SER A 711 21.08 8.05 -8.16
CA SER A 711 21.27 6.60 -7.89
C SER A 711 22.71 6.22 -7.56
N PHE A 712 23.70 6.98 -8.05
CA PHE A 712 25.13 6.77 -7.78
C PHE A 712 25.70 7.64 -6.65
N LYS A 713 24.87 8.43 -5.95
CA LYS A 713 25.34 9.33 -4.88
C LYS A 713 25.81 8.52 -3.65
N SER A 714 26.94 8.88 -3.05
CA SER A 714 27.49 8.17 -1.86
C SER A 714 26.61 8.37 -0.61
N LEU A 715 26.51 7.35 0.25
CA LEU A 715 25.79 7.42 1.53
C LEU A 715 26.34 8.48 2.50
N ASN A 716 27.57 8.93 2.30
CA ASN A 716 28.19 9.96 3.14
C ASN A 716 27.57 11.35 2.93
N ASP A 717 26.91 11.56 1.79
CA ASP A 717 26.29 12.83 1.40
C ASP A 717 24.82 12.94 1.85
N ASP A 718 24.31 11.96 2.61
CA ASP A 718 22.91 11.89 3.09
C ASP A 718 22.58 12.86 4.24
N LYS A 719 23.54 13.72 4.65
CA LYS A 719 23.34 14.72 5.71
C LYS A 719 22.33 15.81 5.35
N ILE A 720 21.94 15.91 4.08
CA ILE A 720 20.86 16.78 3.63
C ILE A 720 19.78 15.86 3.05
N ALA A 721 18.62 15.81 3.70
CA ALA A 721 17.43 15.25 3.08
C ALA A 721 17.23 16.00 1.75
N GLU A 722 17.38 15.31 0.61
CA GLU A 722 16.98 15.86 -0.69
C GLU A 722 15.45 15.83 -0.81
N ILE A 723 14.78 16.44 0.17
CA ILE A 723 13.45 16.99 -0.01
C ILE A 723 13.70 18.16 -0.96
N THR A 724 13.57 17.92 -2.26
CA THR A 724 13.27 19.03 -3.18
C THR A 724 12.06 19.73 -2.58
N LYS A 725 12.25 20.95 -2.08
CA LYS A 725 11.20 21.88 -1.65
C LYS A 725 10.11 21.92 -2.71
N ASN A 726 9.15 21.04 -2.58
CA ASN A 726 7.75 21.27 -2.81
C ASN A 726 7.15 20.79 -1.51
N ASN A 727 6.91 21.72 -0.59
CA ASN A 727 6.04 21.52 0.56
C ASN A 727 4.62 21.25 0.04
N ASN A 728 4.43 20.08 -0.57
CA ASN A 728 3.19 19.34 -0.56
C ASN A 728 3.49 18.05 0.23
N ASP A 729 4.24 18.19 1.33
CA ASP A 729 4.13 17.24 2.42
C ASP A 729 2.63 17.14 2.76
N LEU A 730 2.22 15.91 3.07
CA LEU A 730 0.87 15.51 3.40
C LEU A 730 0.46 16.13 4.74
N ASP A 731 0.32 17.46 4.80
CA ASP A 731 -0.53 18.08 5.81
C ASP A 731 -1.97 17.72 5.46
N ASP A 732 -2.48 16.75 6.21
CA ASP A 732 -3.84 16.21 6.19
C ASP A 732 -4.88 17.20 6.76
N ASP A 733 -4.59 18.50 6.80
CA ASP A 733 -5.55 19.55 7.18
C ASP A 733 -6.48 19.87 6.01
N TYR A 734 -7.28 18.88 5.65
CA TYR A 734 -8.44 19.09 4.81
C TYR A 734 -9.54 19.76 5.63
N GLU A 735 -9.84 21.02 5.33
CA GLU A 735 -11.03 21.67 5.88
C GLU A 735 -12.30 20.88 5.53
N ASP A 736 -13.22 20.81 6.50
CA ASP A 736 -14.36 19.91 6.50
C ASP A 736 -15.51 20.44 5.64
N GLU A 737 -15.32 20.48 4.31
CA GLU A 737 -16.43 20.70 3.39
C GLU A 737 -17.25 19.42 3.28
N ASN A 738 -18.41 19.41 3.94
CA ASN A 738 -19.36 18.32 3.81
C ASN A 738 -20.01 18.36 2.43
N VAL A 739 -19.59 17.47 1.53
CA VAL A 739 -20.17 17.28 0.19
C VAL A 739 -21.70 17.08 0.25
N GLU A 740 -22.22 16.61 1.39
CA GLU A 740 -23.67 16.42 1.61
C GLU A 740 -24.44 17.75 1.65
N THR A 741 -23.92 18.80 2.32
CA THR A 741 -24.58 20.12 2.37
C THR A 741 -24.52 20.87 1.04
N LEU A 742 -23.58 20.52 0.16
CA LEU A 742 -23.50 21.07 -1.20
C LEU A 742 -24.58 20.49 -2.12
N LEU A 743 -25.07 19.29 -1.82
CA LEU A 743 -25.99 18.57 -2.68
C LEU A 743 -27.46 18.86 -2.34
N GLU A 744 -27.79 19.38 -1.17
CA GLU A 744 -29.19 19.55 -0.71
C GLU A 744 -30.01 20.58 -1.50
N GLU A 745 -29.38 21.44 -2.32
CA GLU A 745 -30.05 22.47 -3.11
C GLU A 745 -29.79 22.24 -4.60
N THR A 746 -30.79 21.73 -5.34
CA THR A 746 -31.08 22.06 -6.77
C THR A 746 -32.10 21.06 -7.35
N GLU A 747 -33.37 21.47 -7.41
CA GLU A 747 -34.39 20.87 -8.27
C GLU A 747 -34.99 21.97 -9.15
N GLU A 748 -34.23 22.38 -10.16
CA GLU A 748 -34.80 23.06 -11.32
C GLU A 748 -34.78 22.11 -12.52
N ASN A 749 -35.55 22.48 -13.55
CA ASN A 749 -35.86 21.70 -14.75
C ASN A 749 -34.65 21.50 -15.69
N ILE A 750 -33.55 20.93 -15.17
CA ILE A 750 -32.26 20.71 -15.84
C ILE A 750 -32.42 19.81 -17.06
N ASP A 751 -33.31 18.81 -16.98
CA ASP A 751 -33.56 17.88 -18.09
C ASP A 751 -34.09 18.62 -19.33
N ASN A 752 -35.10 19.47 -19.18
CA ASN A 752 -35.63 20.22 -20.33
C ASN A 752 -34.63 21.26 -20.84
N GLN A 753 -33.89 21.94 -19.96
CA GLN A 753 -32.85 22.88 -20.37
C GLN A 753 -31.76 22.19 -21.19
N TYR A 754 -31.30 21.02 -20.72
CA TYR A 754 -30.32 20.20 -21.42
C TYR A 754 -30.82 19.79 -22.81
N GLU A 755 -32.03 19.25 -22.92
CA GLU A 755 -32.58 18.84 -24.22
C GLU A 755 -32.74 20.02 -25.19
N ILE A 756 -33.18 21.18 -24.71
CA ILE A 756 -33.29 22.39 -25.54
C ILE A 756 -31.91 22.81 -26.06
N GLN A 757 -30.92 22.96 -25.18
CA GLN A 757 -29.58 23.41 -25.56
C GLN A 757 -28.85 22.39 -26.44
N TYR A 758 -29.01 21.11 -26.14
CA TYR A 758 -28.48 20.03 -26.97
C TYR A 758 -29.03 20.12 -28.40
N ASN A 759 -30.35 20.29 -28.55
CA ASN A 759 -30.99 20.42 -29.86
C ASN A 759 -30.59 21.72 -30.58
N ILE A 760 -30.36 22.82 -29.87
CA ILE A 760 -29.83 24.06 -30.46
C ILE A 760 -28.44 23.79 -31.06
N TRP A 761 -27.55 23.15 -30.31
CA TRP A 761 -26.21 22.81 -30.79
C TRP A 761 -26.22 21.79 -31.92
N LEU A 762 -27.13 20.81 -31.88
CA LEU A 762 -27.31 19.82 -32.93
C LEU A 762 -27.79 20.43 -34.25
N ASN A 763 -28.71 21.40 -34.17
CA ASN A 763 -29.33 22.05 -35.33
C ASN A 763 -28.67 23.38 -35.71
N TYR A 764 -27.55 23.74 -35.08
CA TYR A 764 -26.82 24.94 -35.44
C TYR A 764 -26.32 24.80 -36.88
N ASN A 765 -26.82 25.66 -37.77
CA ASN A 765 -26.50 25.57 -39.20
C ASN A 765 -24.98 25.58 -39.42
N ASN A 766 -24.49 24.60 -40.17
CA ASN A 766 -23.12 24.51 -40.68
C ASN A 766 -22.86 25.58 -41.76
N ASN A 767 -23.18 26.84 -41.50
CA ASN A 767 -22.72 27.95 -42.34
C ASN A 767 -21.31 28.33 -41.90
N MET A 768 -20.36 27.46 -42.28
CA MET A 768 -18.95 27.82 -42.48
C MET A 768 -18.59 27.39 -43.90
#